data_AF-A0A954Z723-F1
#
_entry.id   AF-A0A954Z723-F1
#
_cell.length_a   1.000
_cell.length_b   1.000
_cell.length_c   1.000
_cell.angle_alpha   90.00
_cell.angle_beta   90.00
_cell.angle_gamma   90.00
#
_symmetry.space_group_name_H-M   'P 1'
#
loop_
_entity.id
_entity.type
_entity.pdbx_description
1 polymer ?
#
loop_
_entity_poly.entity_id
_entity_poly.type
_entity_poly.pdbx_seq_one_letter_code
_entity_poly.pdbx_strand_id
1 'polypeptide(L)'
;MVQRGGISPNLPALFLAFCAGIVAANSSRPVCNAQVRVQFNAGANASSNEQRAELHTDRTLSRGLKIAQQQIADGEYTLALQFLDDVLGRDDDFFLEAEGSQWTGLKETAANMLRDLSDDGRAVYESSFGTVAKRLLSEAIESGDPTAVQRIAIRYYYTTAGMEAALLHAINEADAGRRVSAALMYGRLLATPEAAARFNPELALRAASCWLAAGNRDEADAALATLRSARLPDRAQVEIAGEPHRIDPNQVDADWLEKVLGGARAPLQRTLYDWLTYRGNVERTSTATGGLPHMRERWRVRLLHPRLTEVFDGLNREMRLSGSFSPVASSALAVGDVVLVRTPHQLLAVSFTTGKRIWQAELEDDPDLEELLDQASSEARETRGAQALGSFARRMWRDYLYHLLSSDGRRVYVVSSTSVDPSLDIWNNIQPRFQRGIATTTANRLTALDLPTEGKRVWSIDGPTAEGPLAGAFFLGAPTCVGSSLYALVEIRSAVHLAVLESTTGELQWLQQLAMLDANASFEPSRRLQSTMPSYASGILVCPTSAGVVIGVDVARRSLAWAYRYPVRAANYPYGSRDEDLESLAPQQWLSDSPTIVGERVLLTPHDSEELHCIDLRTGQAVWRQPRGEMRQLACADSKRLLLMGAKSLYAMR
;
A
#
# COMPACT_ATOMS: atom_id res chain seq x y z
N MET A 1 -28.69 3.69 69.76
CA MET A 1 -29.99 3.82 70.48
C MET A 1 -30.83 4.82 69.71
N VAL A 2 -32.02 4.59 69.16
CA VAL A 2 -32.95 3.46 69.08
C VAL A 2 -33.80 3.66 67.80
N GLN A 3 -34.00 2.57 67.06
CA GLN A 3 -35.04 2.20 66.07
C GLN A 3 -35.78 3.25 65.21
N ARG A 4 -35.75 3.02 63.89
CA ARG A 4 -36.97 2.87 63.05
C ARG A 4 -36.76 1.71 62.06
N GLY A 5 -37.72 0.79 62.00
CA GLY A 5 -37.65 -0.46 61.25
C GLY A 5 -38.40 -0.46 59.93
N GLY A 6 -38.32 -1.60 59.24
CA GLY A 6 -39.24 -2.02 58.17
C GLY A 6 -38.56 -2.26 56.82
N ILE A 7 -37.96 -3.44 56.64
CA ILE A 7 -37.47 -3.98 55.36
C ILE A 7 -38.42 -5.10 54.91
N SER A 8 -38.71 -5.20 53.61
CA SER A 8 -38.71 -6.43 52.77
C SER A 8 -39.38 -6.12 51.40
N PRO A 9 -39.36 -7.00 50.37
CA PRO A 9 -38.30 -7.94 49.91
C PRO A 9 -38.24 -8.14 48.35
N ASN A 10 -37.32 -8.99 47.88
CA ASN A 10 -37.53 -10.15 46.95
C ASN A 10 -36.54 -10.32 45.77
N LEU A 11 -35.67 -11.32 45.93
CA LEU A 11 -35.24 -12.36 44.96
C LEU A 11 -36.19 -13.59 45.14
N PRO A 12 -36.03 -14.77 44.48
CA PRO A 12 -35.59 -15.17 43.12
C PRO A 12 -36.54 -16.24 42.48
N ALA A 13 -36.24 -16.78 41.28
CA ALA A 13 -36.59 -18.18 40.93
C ALA A 13 -35.79 -18.77 39.74
N LEU A 14 -35.03 -19.83 40.02
CA LEU A 14 -34.50 -20.85 39.11
C LEU A 14 -35.59 -21.89 38.81
N PHE A 15 -35.66 -22.47 37.61
CA PHE A 15 -36.19 -23.84 37.43
C PHE A 15 -35.58 -24.55 36.20
N LEU A 16 -35.14 -25.78 36.45
CA LEU A 16 -34.68 -26.83 35.52
C LEU A 16 -35.87 -27.62 34.97
N ALA A 17 -35.80 -28.09 33.72
CA ALA A 17 -36.52 -29.28 33.26
C ALA A 17 -35.76 -30.01 32.13
N PHE A 18 -35.59 -31.32 32.31
CA PHE A 18 -34.98 -32.30 31.42
C PHE A 18 -36.07 -33.32 31.06
N CYS A 19 -36.19 -33.73 29.79
CA CYS A 19 -36.44 -35.10 29.28
C CYS A 19 -37.07 -35.17 27.87
N ALA A 20 -36.27 -35.72 26.94
CA ALA A 20 -36.51 -36.76 25.92
C ALA A 20 -37.68 -36.70 24.92
N GLY A 21 -37.31 -36.87 23.63
CA GLY A 21 -38.18 -37.34 22.55
C GLY A 21 -37.39 -37.54 21.24
N ILE A 22 -36.99 -38.79 20.95
CA ILE A 22 -36.34 -39.23 19.71
C ILE A 22 -37.42 -39.46 18.64
N VAL A 23 -37.29 -38.83 17.45
CA VAL A 23 -37.77 -39.37 16.16
C VAL A 23 -36.77 -38.97 15.07
N ALA A 24 -36.38 -39.96 14.27
CA ALA A 24 -35.41 -39.87 13.19
C ALA A 24 -36.03 -39.39 11.85
N ALA A 25 -35.14 -38.91 10.97
CA ALA A 25 -35.14 -38.99 9.49
C ALA A 25 -35.17 -37.65 8.70
N ASN A 26 -34.06 -37.45 7.98
CA ASN A 26 -33.92 -36.84 6.65
C ASN A 26 -34.43 -35.41 6.38
N SER A 27 -33.52 -34.43 6.48
CA SER A 27 -33.11 -33.54 5.37
C SER A 27 -32.32 -32.34 5.93
N SER A 28 -31.01 -32.33 5.68
CA SER A 28 -30.11 -31.24 6.05
C SER A 28 -30.29 -30.05 5.08
N ARG A 29 -31.10 -29.07 5.48
CA ARG A 29 -31.01 -27.68 4.99
C ARG A 29 -30.47 -26.81 6.14
N PRO A 30 -29.41 -26.01 5.97
CA PRO A 30 -29.00 -25.07 7.00
C PRO A 30 -29.99 -23.89 7.02
N VAL A 31 -30.70 -23.74 8.13
CA VAL A 31 -31.54 -22.58 8.43
C VAL A 31 -30.62 -21.45 8.87
N CYS A 32 -30.19 -20.61 7.92
CA CYS A 32 -29.68 -19.27 8.21
C CYS A 32 -30.88 -18.31 8.17
N ASN A 33 -31.46 -18.02 9.33
CA ASN A 33 -32.28 -16.83 9.55
C ASN A 33 -32.30 -16.50 11.04
N ALA A 34 -31.24 -15.85 11.50
CA ALA A 34 -31.27 -15.04 12.71
C ALA A 34 -30.77 -13.64 12.31
N GLN A 35 -31.71 -12.77 11.92
CA GLN A 35 -31.44 -11.34 11.83
C GLN A 35 -31.34 -10.80 13.26
N VAL A 36 -30.11 -10.74 13.80
CA VAL A 36 -29.84 -9.99 15.02
C VAL A 36 -29.65 -8.53 14.61
N ARG A 37 -30.70 -7.71 14.79
CA ARG A 37 -30.60 -6.24 14.71
C ARG A 37 -29.85 -5.77 15.95
N VAL A 38 -28.56 -5.46 15.80
CA VAL A 38 -27.80 -4.76 16.84
C VAL A 38 -28.01 -3.27 16.64
N GLN A 39 -28.78 -2.64 17.53
CA GLN A 39 -28.85 -1.19 17.66
C GLN A 39 -27.65 -0.72 18.47
N PHE A 40 -26.75 0.05 17.87
CA PHE A 40 -25.70 0.76 18.59
C PHE A 40 -26.23 2.14 18.99
N ASN A 41 -26.31 2.39 20.31
CA ASN A 41 -26.53 3.73 20.82
C ASN A 41 -25.26 4.56 20.61
N ALA A 42 -25.35 5.56 19.73
CA ALA A 42 -24.30 6.57 19.55
C ALA A 42 -24.25 7.47 20.79
N GLY A 43 -23.35 7.14 21.72
CA GLY A 43 -22.92 8.06 22.76
C GLY A 43 -22.03 9.14 22.14
N ALA A 44 -22.61 10.32 21.91
CA ALA A 44 -21.88 11.50 21.48
C ALA A 44 -20.99 12.01 22.63
N ASN A 45 -19.67 11.87 22.48
CA ASN A 45 -18.69 12.75 23.08
C ASN A 45 -17.67 13.10 22.00
N ALA A 46 -17.91 14.22 21.33
CA ALA A 46 -16.94 14.87 20.45
C ALA A 46 -16.15 15.89 21.28
N SER A 47 -14.82 15.77 21.33
CA SER A 47 -13.87 16.89 21.29
C SER A 47 -12.41 16.45 21.54
N SER A 48 -11.70 16.09 20.47
CA SER A 48 -10.41 16.70 20.11
C SER A 48 -10.04 16.21 18.72
N ASN A 49 -10.16 17.10 17.72
CA ASN A 49 -9.77 16.81 16.35
C ASN A 49 -8.27 17.09 16.23
N GLU A 50 -7.45 16.25 16.86
CA GLU A 50 -5.98 16.35 16.78
C GLU A 50 -5.52 15.80 15.44
N GLN A 51 -5.29 16.70 14.48
CA GLN A 51 -4.63 16.37 13.22
C GLN A 51 -3.17 16.06 13.54
N ARG A 52 -2.71 14.82 13.34
CA ARG A 52 -1.32 14.40 13.61
C ARG A 52 -0.37 14.56 12.43
N ALA A 53 -0.91 14.98 11.29
CA ALA A 53 -0.16 15.16 10.05
C ALA A 53 -0.67 16.36 9.26
N GLU A 54 0.27 17.15 8.76
CA GLU A 54 0.05 18.26 7.86
C GLU A 54 0.44 17.87 6.44
N LEU A 55 -0.42 18.15 5.46
CA LEU A 55 -0.13 17.88 4.06
C LEU A 55 0.99 18.81 3.55
N HIS A 56 1.82 18.30 2.64
CA HIS A 56 2.88 19.09 2.03
C HIS A 56 2.28 20.14 1.07
N THR A 57 2.28 21.41 1.48
CA THR A 57 1.66 22.53 0.75
C THR A 57 2.65 23.67 0.56
N ASP A 58 2.47 24.48 -0.50
CA ASP A 58 3.22 25.71 -0.72
C ASP A 58 2.25 26.86 -1.00
N ARG A 59 2.22 27.86 -0.11
CA ARG A 59 1.30 29.01 -0.21
C ARG A 59 1.61 29.92 -1.39
N THR A 60 2.87 30.04 -1.77
CA THR A 60 3.32 30.88 -2.89
C THR A 60 2.87 30.27 -4.20
N LEU A 61 3.11 28.97 -4.39
CA LEU A 61 2.67 28.24 -5.58
C LEU A 61 1.13 28.18 -5.66
N SER A 62 0.46 27.95 -4.53
CA SER A 62 -1.02 27.97 -4.47
C SER A 62 -1.60 29.31 -4.92
N ARG A 63 -0.99 30.43 -4.50
CA ARG A 63 -1.41 31.77 -4.92
C ARG A 63 -1.08 32.02 -6.39
N GLY A 64 0.11 31.63 -6.84
CA GLY A 64 0.53 31.72 -8.23
C GLY A 64 -0.42 30.99 -9.17
N LEU A 65 -0.90 29.81 -8.78
CA LEU A 65 -1.85 29.05 -9.58
C LEU A 65 -3.20 29.76 -9.73
N LYS A 66 -3.73 30.37 -8.64
CA LYS A 66 -4.95 31.18 -8.70
C LYS A 66 -4.80 32.39 -9.63
N ILE A 67 -3.62 33.02 -9.62
CA ILE A 67 -3.30 34.13 -10.53
C ILE A 67 -3.27 33.64 -11.99
N ALA A 68 -2.59 32.51 -12.26
CA ALA A 68 -2.53 31.92 -13.59
C ALA A 68 -3.93 31.52 -14.09
N GLN A 69 -4.80 31.01 -13.22
CA GLN A 69 -6.19 30.69 -13.55
C GLN A 69 -6.98 31.93 -13.98
N GLN A 70 -6.83 33.04 -13.25
CA GLN A 70 -7.47 34.31 -13.60
C GLN A 70 -6.92 34.85 -14.92
N GLN A 71 -5.61 34.82 -15.13
CA GLN A 71 -4.97 35.26 -16.39
C GLN A 71 -5.45 34.47 -17.60
N ILE A 72 -5.61 33.14 -17.47
CA ILE A 72 -6.17 32.29 -18.53
C ILE A 72 -7.62 32.69 -18.82
N ALA A 73 -8.43 32.96 -17.78
CA ALA A 73 -9.81 33.41 -17.95
C ALA A 73 -9.89 34.79 -18.63
N ASP A 74 -8.92 35.67 -18.39
CA ASP A 74 -8.82 37.00 -18.99
C ASP A 74 -8.18 36.98 -20.40
N GLY A 75 -7.75 35.81 -20.90
CA GLY A 75 -7.10 35.64 -22.21
C GLY A 75 -5.61 36.00 -22.24
N GLU A 76 -4.99 36.24 -21.09
CA GLU A 76 -3.58 36.57 -20.93
C GLU A 76 -2.72 35.30 -20.76
N TYR A 77 -2.46 34.58 -21.85
CA TYR A 77 -1.84 33.25 -21.76
C TYR A 77 -0.34 33.26 -21.40
N THR A 78 0.46 34.22 -21.85
CA THR A 78 1.93 34.12 -21.81
C THR A 78 2.51 33.92 -20.40
N LEU A 79 2.13 34.76 -19.43
CA LEU A 79 2.64 34.67 -18.05
C LEU A 79 2.06 33.45 -17.33
N ALA A 80 0.77 33.15 -17.56
CA ALA A 80 0.12 31.99 -16.97
C ALA A 80 0.79 30.69 -17.41
N LEU A 81 1.05 30.52 -18.71
CA LEU A 81 1.67 29.32 -19.25
C LEU A 81 3.12 29.15 -18.81
N GLN A 82 3.89 30.24 -18.64
CA GLN A 82 5.23 30.18 -18.04
C GLN A 82 5.17 29.63 -16.60
N PHE A 83 4.24 30.14 -15.78
CA PHE A 83 4.05 29.64 -14.43
C PHE A 83 3.63 28.16 -14.40
N LEU A 84 2.73 27.74 -15.29
CA LEU A 84 2.32 26.33 -15.38
C LEU A 84 3.47 25.40 -15.80
N ASP A 85 4.31 25.84 -16.75
CA ASP A 85 5.51 25.09 -17.16
C ASP A 85 6.52 24.96 -16.01
N ASP A 86 6.74 26.02 -15.25
CA ASP A 86 7.61 25.99 -14.07
C ASP A 86 7.09 24.99 -13.04
N VAL A 87 5.78 24.96 -12.77
CA VAL A 87 5.15 23.99 -11.87
C VAL A 87 5.33 22.54 -12.35
N LEU A 88 5.05 22.28 -13.63
CA LEU A 88 5.16 20.94 -14.21
C LEU A 88 6.61 20.46 -14.35
N GLY A 89 7.56 21.39 -14.42
CA GLY A 89 9.00 21.12 -14.51
C GLY A 89 9.68 20.76 -13.19
N ARG A 90 9.00 20.88 -12.05
CA ARG A 90 9.53 20.51 -10.74
C ARG A 90 9.62 18.99 -10.56
N ASP A 91 10.52 18.54 -9.69
CA ASP A 91 10.61 17.12 -9.32
C ASP A 91 9.58 16.75 -8.24
N ASP A 92 9.21 17.69 -7.36
CA ASP A 92 8.22 17.55 -6.30
C ASP A 92 6.83 18.07 -6.73
N ASP A 93 5.79 17.64 -6.02
CA ASP A 93 4.41 18.10 -6.12
C ASP A 93 3.89 18.54 -4.75
N PHE A 94 2.85 19.37 -4.74
CA PHE A 94 2.28 19.96 -3.53
C PHE A 94 0.77 19.79 -3.52
N PHE A 95 0.18 19.70 -2.34
CA PHE A 95 -1.26 19.70 -2.20
C PHE A 95 -1.84 21.11 -2.32
N LEU A 96 -3.03 21.17 -2.90
CA LEU A 96 -3.91 22.33 -2.94
C LEU A 96 -5.22 21.97 -2.25
N GLU A 97 -5.72 22.89 -1.44
CA GLU A 97 -7.06 22.80 -0.89
C GLU A 97 -8.07 23.25 -1.95
N ALA A 98 -8.91 22.32 -2.40
CA ALA A 98 -10.02 22.55 -3.31
C ALA A 98 -11.31 22.87 -2.53
N GLU A 99 -12.37 23.23 -3.25
CA GLU A 99 -13.68 23.49 -2.64
C GLU A 99 -14.20 22.24 -1.86
N GLY A 100 -14.75 22.47 -0.67
CA GLY A 100 -15.32 21.38 0.15
C GLY A 100 -14.31 20.54 0.94
N SER A 101 -13.14 21.10 1.30
CA SER A 101 -12.08 20.42 2.06
C SER A 101 -11.48 19.20 1.35
N GLN A 102 -11.59 19.17 0.03
CA GLN A 102 -10.91 18.19 -0.82
C GLN A 102 -9.49 18.65 -1.11
N TRP A 103 -8.60 17.69 -1.34
CA TRP A 103 -7.21 17.96 -1.65
C TRP A 103 -6.86 17.37 -3.00
N THR A 104 -6.18 18.15 -3.83
CA THR A 104 -5.69 17.75 -5.15
C THR A 104 -4.22 18.14 -5.29
N GLY A 105 -3.48 17.51 -6.20
CA GLY A 105 -2.11 17.90 -6.51
C GLY A 105 -2.02 19.20 -7.33
N LEU A 106 -0.97 19.96 -7.08
CA LEU A 106 -0.63 21.19 -7.81
C LEU A 106 -0.34 20.87 -9.28
N LYS A 107 0.45 19.84 -9.56
CA LYS A 107 0.75 19.40 -10.94
C LYS A 107 -0.47 18.88 -11.67
N GLU A 108 -1.33 18.11 -10.99
CA GLU A 108 -2.57 17.62 -11.59
C GLU A 108 -3.49 18.79 -11.95
N THR A 109 -3.59 19.79 -11.08
CA THR A 109 -4.39 20.99 -11.33
C THR A 109 -3.81 21.81 -12.48
N ALA A 110 -2.49 21.99 -12.54
CA ALA A 110 -1.81 22.65 -13.66
C ALA A 110 -2.02 21.91 -14.99
N ALA A 111 -1.93 20.58 -15.00
CA ALA A 111 -2.17 19.76 -16.18
C ALA A 111 -3.63 19.82 -16.65
N ASN A 112 -4.59 19.92 -15.72
CA ASN A 112 -6.00 20.13 -16.05
C ASN A 112 -6.24 21.52 -16.64
N MET A 113 -5.58 22.57 -16.12
CA MET A 113 -5.64 23.91 -16.72
C MET A 113 -5.10 23.92 -18.15
N LEU A 114 -4.02 23.20 -18.45
CA LEU A 114 -3.52 23.05 -19.82
C LEU A 114 -4.48 22.26 -20.72
N ARG A 115 -5.11 21.19 -20.20
CA ARG A 115 -6.12 20.41 -20.93
C ARG A 115 -7.29 21.29 -21.38
N ASP A 116 -7.74 22.14 -20.48
CA ASP A 116 -8.97 22.91 -20.62
C ASP A 116 -8.73 24.28 -21.28
N LEU A 117 -7.52 24.54 -21.78
CA LEU A 117 -7.20 25.71 -22.61
C LEU A 117 -8.10 25.78 -23.85
N SER A 118 -8.49 26.99 -24.20
CA SER A 118 -9.12 27.35 -25.48
C SER A 118 -8.18 27.07 -26.65
N ASP A 119 -8.71 27.05 -27.88
CA ASP A 119 -7.92 26.85 -29.10
C ASP A 119 -6.80 27.91 -29.24
N ASP A 120 -7.10 29.18 -28.89
CA ASP A 120 -6.11 30.26 -28.86
C ASP A 120 -5.02 29.99 -27.82
N GLY A 121 -5.39 29.57 -26.61
CA GLY A 121 -4.45 29.23 -25.55
C GLY A 121 -3.56 28.03 -25.92
N ARG A 122 -4.12 27.02 -26.57
CA ARG A 122 -3.37 25.86 -27.09
C ARG A 122 -2.37 26.27 -28.18
N ALA A 123 -2.76 27.16 -29.09
CA ALA A 123 -1.86 27.70 -30.10
C ALA A 123 -0.69 28.49 -29.47
N VAL A 124 -0.95 29.30 -28.44
CA VAL A 124 0.10 29.99 -27.70
C VAL A 124 1.01 29.01 -26.99
N TYR A 125 0.47 27.96 -26.36
CA TYR A 125 1.26 26.92 -25.69
C TYR A 125 2.19 26.18 -26.66
N GLU A 126 1.67 25.72 -27.81
CA GLU A 126 2.49 25.07 -28.84
C GLU A 126 3.56 26.01 -29.40
N SER A 127 3.23 27.27 -29.66
CA SER A 127 4.21 28.26 -30.14
C SER A 127 5.33 28.54 -29.12
N SER A 128 5.01 28.49 -27.82
CA SER A 128 5.94 28.81 -26.74
C SER A 128 6.86 27.65 -26.40
N PHE A 129 6.31 26.42 -26.34
CA PHE A 129 7.02 25.25 -25.81
C PHE A 129 7.30 24.16 -26.83
N GLY A 130 6.59 24.12 -27.97
CA GLY A 130 6.70 23.04 -28.95
C GLY A 130 8.11 22.86 -29.52
N THR A 131 8.80 23.97 -29.83
CA THR A 131 10.19 23.93 -30.35
C THR A 131 11.17 23.38 -29.30
N VAL A 132 11.01 23.77 -28.05
CA VAL A 132 11.84 23.30 -26.93
C VAL A 132 11.58 21.82 -26.66
N ALA A 133 10.32 21.41 -26.59
CA ALA A 133 9.91 20.02 -26.39
C ALA A 133 10.45 19.12 -27.50
N LYS A 134 10.37 19.56 -28.76
CA LYS A 134 10.91 18.81 -29.91
C LYS A 134 12.42 18.63 -29.82
N ARG A 135 13.16 19.70 -29.51
CA ARG A 135 14.63 19.63 -29.34
C ARG A 135 15.01 18.65 -28.23
N LEU A 136 14.39 18.78 -27.05
CA LEU A 136 14.65 17.90 -25.92
C LEU A 136 14.29 16.44 -26.23
N LEU A 137 13.21 16.20 -26.98
CA LEU A 137 12.83 14.85 -27.38
C LEU A 137 13.86 14.23 -28.33
N SER A 138 14.34 14.99 -29.33
CA SER A 138 15.40 14.53 -30.22
C SER A 138 16.67 14.18 -29.45
N GLU A 139 17.11 15.04 -28.52
CA GLU A 139 18.27 14.77 -27.66
C GLU A 139 18.07 13.51 -26.79
N ALA A 140 16.87 13.31 -26.23
CA ALA A 140 16.54 12.15 -25.41
C ALA A 140 16.53 10.84 -26.22
N ILE A 141 16.04 10.88 -27.47
CA ILE A 141 16.05 9.73 -28.38
C ILE A 141 17.49 9.40 -28.81
N GLU A 142 18.30 10.40 -29.17
CA GLU A 142 19.70 10.20 -29.58
C GLU A 142 20.57 9.64 -28.46
N SER A 143 20.33 10.07 -27.21
CA SER A 143 21.03 9.58 -26.02
C SER A 143 20.47 8.25 -25.48
N GLY A 144 19.28 7.84 -25.93
CA GLY A 144 18.61 6.63 -25.44
C GLY A 144 18.19 6.73 -23.97
N ASP A 145 17.84 7.92 -23.48
CA ASP A 145 17.44 8.16 -22.09
C ASP A 145 15.90 8.09 -21.92
N PRO A 146 15.35 6.95 -21.43
CA PRO A 146 13.91 6.81 -21.22
C PRO A 146 13.37 7.72 -20.12
N THR A 147 14.20 8.15 -19.17
CA THR A 147 13.80 9.06 -18.08
C THR A 147 13.61 10.48 -18.61
N ALA A 148 14.47 10.91 -19.53
CA ALA A 148 14.28 12.18 -20.24
C ALA A 148 12.99 12.18 -21.07
N VAL A 149 12.71 11.09 -21.81
CA VAL A 149 11.45 10.93 -22.55
C VAL A 149 10.23 11.04 -21.62
N GLN A 150 10.26 10.36 -20.47
CA GLN A 150 9.18 10.45 -19.47
C GLN A 150 8.99 11.88 -18.95
N ARG A 151 10.07 12.60 -18.62
CA ARG A 151 9.99 13.99 -18.16
C ARG A 151 9.33 14.90 -19.19
N ILE A 152 9.66 14.72 -20.46
CA ILE A 152 9.04 15.48 -21.57
C ILE A 152 7.57 15.12 -21.72
N ALA A 153 7.22 13.83 -21.64
CA ALA A 153 5.86 13.34 -21.70
C ALA A 153 4.96 13.92 -20.59
N ILE A 154 5.51 14.16 -19.39
CA ILE A 154 4.80 14.76 -18.27
C ILE A 154 4.69 16.29 -18.44
N ARG A 155 5.84 16.97 -18.63
CA ARG A 155 5.92 18.45 -18.62
C ARG A 155 5.29 19.10 -19.84
N TYR A 156 5.50 18.53 -21.03
CA TYR A 156 5.09 19.11 -22.31
C TYR A 156 3.96 18.34 -22.97
N TYR A 157 3.18 17.54 -22.21
CA TYR A 157 2.21 16.57 -22.72
C TYR A 157 1.32 17.09 -23.86
N TYR A 158 0.81 18.32 -23.76
CA TYR A 158 -0.13 18.91 -24.74
C TYR A 158 0.55 19.54 -25.97
N THR A 159 1.87 19.45 -26.09
CA THR A 159 2.58 19.82 -27.33
C THR A 159 2.62 18.64 -28.30
N THR A 160 2.86 18.92 -29.59
CA THR A 160 3.03 17.88 -30.61
C THR A 160 4.13 16.87 -30.23
N ALA A 161 5.27 17.38 -29.76
CA ALA A 161 6.40 16.56 -29.34
C ALA A 161 6.15 15.86 -27.99
N GLY A 162 5.41 16.49 -27.07
CA GLY A 162 5.07 15.86 -25.79
C GLY A 162 4.14 14.65 -25.95
N MET A 163 3.19 14.70 -26.88
CA MET A 163 2.35 13.55 -27.20
C MET A 163 3.16 12.41 -27.83
N GLU A 164 4.16 12.71 -28.67
CA GLU A 164 5.12 11.71 -29.18
C GLU A 164 5.95 11.11 -28.05
N ALA A 165 6.45 11.94 -27.13
CA ALA A 165 7.19 11.49 -25.96
C ALA A 165 6.33 10.59 -25.06
N ALA A 166 5.05 10.92 -24.88
CA ALA A 166 4.11 10.10 -24.12
C ALA A 166 3.84 8.75 -24.79
N LEU A 167 3.72 8.72 -26.12
CA LEU A 167 3.59 7.47 -26.87
C LEU A 167 4.85 6.59 -26.72
N LEU A 168 6.03 7.18 -26.88
CA LEU A 168 7.32 6.48 -26.71
C LEU A 168 7.49 5.98 -25.28
N HIS A 169 7.11 6.78 -24.28
CA HIS A 169 7.15 6.36 -22.89
C HIS A 169 6.22 5.16 -22.65
N ALA A 170 4.99 5.20 -23.17
CA ALA A 170 4.06 4.08 -23.06
C ALA A 170 4.55 2.80 -23.76
N ILE A 171 5.25 2.94 -24.90
CA ILE A 171 5.92 1.83 -25.58
C ILE A 171 7.02 1.23 -24.70
N ASN A 172 7.90 2.08 -24.15
CA ASN A 172 8.96 1.62 -23.24
C ASN A 172 8.39 0.90 -22.00
N GLU A 173 7.28 1.39 -21.45
CA GLU A 173 6.55 0.73 -20.36
C GLU A 173 6.01 -0.65 -20.79
N ALA A 174 5.39 -0.74 -21.97
CA ALA A 174 4.85 -1.99 -22.50
C ALA A 174 5.94 -3.03 -22.76
N ASP A 175 7.07 -2.60 -23.34
CA ASP A 175 8.22 -3.45 -23.66
C ASP A 175 8.94 -3.93 -22.40
N ALA A 176 8.96 -3.11 -21.35
CA ALA A 176 9.41 -3.50 -20.02
C ALA A 176 8.41 -4.42 -19.26
N GLY A 177 7.29 -4.80 -19.91
CA GLY A 177 6.28 -5.68 -19.34
C GLY A 177 5.29 -4.99 -18.39
N ARG A 178 5.35 -3.66 -18.23
CA ARG A 178 4.44 -2.86 -17.38
C ARG A 178 3.11 -2.59 -18.08
N ARG A 179 2.37 -3.67 -18.40
CA ARG A 179 1.16 -3.65 -19.25
C ARG A 179 0.07 -2.70 -18.76
N VAL A 180 -0.26 -2.70 -17.46
CA VAL A 180 -1.31 -1.82 -16.90
C VAL A 180 -0.90 -0.34 -16.97
N SER A 181 0.35 -0.03 -16.60
CA SER A 181 0.93 1.32 -16.71
C SER A 181 0.84 1.83 -18.15
N ALA A 182 1.31 1.04 -19.11
CA ALA A 182 1.25 1.36 -20.53
C ALA A 182 -0.19 1.55 -21.02
N ALA A 183 -1.12 0.66 -20.63
CA ALA A 183 -2.52 0.75 -21.04
C ALA A 183 -3.19 2.04 -20.56
N LEU A 184 -2.89 2.50 -19.34
CA LEU A 184 -3.39 3.76 -18.80
C LEU A 184 -2.81 4.97 -19.55
N MET A 185 -1.52 4.94 -19.90
CA MET A 185 -0.88 5.98 -20.70
C MET A 185 -1.46 6.05 -22.12
N TYR A 186 -1.65 4.90 -22.77
CA TYR A 186 -2.33 4.84 -24.07
C TYR A 186 -3.79 5.32 -23.97
N GLY A 187 -4.50 4.96 -22.90
CA GLY A 187 -5.85 5.44 -22.63
C GLY A 187 -5.92 6.96 -22.52
N ARG A 188 -4.94 7.60 -21.87
CA ARG A 188 -4.85 9.07 -21.80
C ARG A 188 -4.64 9.70 -23.18
N LEU A 189 -3.79 9.11 -24.02
CA LEU A 189 -3.61 9.55 -25.40
C LEU A 189 -4.90 9.36 -26.22
N LEU A 190 -5.62 8.25 -26.04
CA LEU A 190 -6.91 8.02 -26.70
C LEU A 190 -7.98 9.05 -26.28
N ALA A 191 -7.96 9.47 -25.02
CA ALA A 191 -8.83 10.51 -24.51
C ALA A 191 -8.42 11.94 -24.97
N THR A 192 -7.25 12.10 -25.59
CA THR A 192 -6.76 13.38 -26.14
C THR A 192 -7.07 13.45 -27.64
N PRO A 193 -8.01 14.31 -28.10
CA PRO A 193 -8.48 14.30 -29.49
C PRO A 193 -7.36 14.44 -30.53
N GLU A 194 -6.38 15.32 -30.28
CA GLU A 194 -5.25 15.56 -31.18
C GLU A 194 -4.34 14.31 -31.31
N ALA A 195 -4.07 13.64 -30.19
CA ALA A 195 -3.27 12.42 -30.18
C ALA A 195 -4.02 11.26 -30.84
N ALA A 196 -5.31 11.10 -30.52
CA ALA A 196 -6.16 10.08 -31.11
C ALA A 196 -6.30 10.26 -32.63
N ALA A 197 -6.44 11.50 -33.13
CA ALA A 197 -6.48 11.78 -34.56
C ALA A 197 -5.16 11.44 -35.28
N ARG A 198 -4.03 11.54 -34.57
CA ARG A 198 -2.70 11.36 -35.13
C ARG A 198 -2.20 9.92 -35.10
N PHE A 199 -2.43 9.21 -34.00
CA PHE A 199 -1.82 7.90 -33.72
C PHE A 199 -2.79 6.72 -33.86
N ASN A 200 -4.07 6.96 -34.12
CA ASN A 200 -4.97 5.88 -34.48
C ASN A 200 -4.72 5.42 -35.92
N PRO A 201 -4.87 4.11 -36.20
CA PRO A 201 -5.44 3.09 -35.31
C PRO A 201 -4.43 2.37 -34.41
N GLU A 202 -3.12 2.55 -34.56
CA GLU A 202 -2.13 1.79 -33.77
C GLU A 202 -2.26 2.04 -32.26
N LEU A 203 -2.60 3.27 -31.86
CA LEU A 203 -2.75 3.63 -30.45
C LEU A 203 -3.82 2.79 -29.75
N ALA A 204 -5.02 2.66 -30.33
CA ALA A 204 -6.10 1.84 -29.76
C ALA A 204 -5.74 0.36 -29.69
N LEU A 205 -5.08 -0.16 -30.73
CA LEU A 205 -4.61 -1.55 -30.76
C LEU A 205 -3.56 -1.82 -29.67
N ARG A 206 -2.62 -0.89 -29.47
CA ARG A 206 -1.61 -0.98 -28.39
C ARG A 206 -2.27 -0.94 -27.00
N ALA A 207 -3.20 -0.02 -26.78
CA ALA A 207 -3.97 0.05 -25.53
C ALA A 207 -4.69 -1.28 -25.23
N ALA A 208 -5.46 -1.78 -26.20
CA ALA A 208 -6.21 -3.01 -26.08
C ALA A 208 -5.31 -4.23 -25.87
N SER A 209 -4.18 -4.31 -26.58
CA SER A 209 -3.21 -5.40 -26.39
C SER A 209 -2.65 -5.44 -24.97
N CYS A 210 -2.43 -4.28 -24.35
CA CYS A 210 -1.95 -4.19 -22.98
C CYS A 210 -3.03 -4.56 -21.97
N TRP A 211 -4.28 -4.18 -22.19
CA TRP A 211 -5.42 -4.59 -21.36
C TRP A 211 -5.69 -6.09 -21.43
N LEU A 212 -5.64 -6.69 -22.63
CA LEU A 212 -5.74 -8.14 -22.81
C LEU A 212 -4.60 -8.88 -22.11
N ALA A 213 -3.37 -8.38 -22.25
CA ALA A 213 -2.22 -8.95 -21.54
C ALA A 213 -2.33 -8.82 -20.01
N ALA A 214 -3.09 -7.84 -19.51
CA ALA A 214 -3.44 -7.66 -18.11
C ALA A 214 -4.68 -8.47 -17.67
N GLY A 215 -5.31 -9.22 -18.58
CA GLY A 215 -6.53 -10.00 -18.31
C GLY A 215 -7.80 -9.17 -18.17
N ASN A 216 -7.78 -7.89 -18.53
CA ASN A 216 -8.94 -7.00 -18.46
C ASN A 216 -9.56 -6.81 -19.85
N ARG A 217 -10.46 -7.72 -20.21
CA ARG A 217 -11.08 -7.76 -21.53
C ARG A 217 -12.07 -6.60 -21.77
N ASP A 218 -12.82 -6.21 -20.74
CA ASP A 218 -13.80 -5.12 -20.85
C ASP A 218 -13.12 -3.79 -21.23
N GLU A 219 -11.97 -3.49 -20.61
CA GLU A 219 -11.17 -2.30 -20.94
C GLU A 219 -10.51 -2.40 -22.33
N ALA A 220 -10.16 -3.61 -22.78
CA ALA A 220 -9.65 -3.81 -24.12
C ALA A 220 -10.73 -3.50 -25.17
N ASP A 221 -11.94 -4.00 -24.98
CA ASP A 221 -13.08 -3.72 -25.86
C ASP A 221 -13.46 -2.23 -25.83
N ALA A 222 -13.39 -1.58 -24.65
CA ALA A 222 -13.60 -0.14 -24.53
C ALA A 222 -12.55 0.68 -25.31
N ALA A 223 -11.28 0.29 -25.24
CA ALA A 223 -10.21 0.94 -26.01
C ALA A 223 -10.43 0.77 -27.52
N LEU A 224 -10.80 -0.42 -27.99
CA LEU A 224 -11.07 -0.67 -29.41
C LEU A 224 -12.32 0.06 -29.91
N ALA A 225 -13.34 0.22 -29.06
CA ALA A 225 -14.55 0.96 -29.40
C ALA A 225 -14.26 2.42 -29.81
N THR A 226 -13.17 3.02 -29.33
CA THR A 226 -12.74 4.38 -29.73
C THR A 226 -12.45 4.50 -31.23
N LEU A 227 -12.07 3.41 -31.90
CA LEU A 227 -11.84 3.38 -33.35
C LEU A 227 -13.11 3.63 -34.16
N ARG A 228 -14.29 3.27 -33.62
CA ARG A 228 -15.58 3.48 -34.31
C ARG A 228 -15.92 4.96 -34.46
N SER A 229 -15.50 5.77 -33.50
CA SER A 229 -15.63 7.22 -33.53
C SER A 229 -14.46 7.94 -34.20
N ALA A 230 -13.37 7.23 -34.52
CA ALA A 230 -12.18 7.82 -35.14
C ALA A 230 -12.38 8.04 -36.64
N ARG A 231 -11.90 9.17 -37.15
CA ARG A 231 -11.83 9.42 -38.60
C ARG A 231 -10.62 8.71 -39.20
N LEU A 232 -10.81 7.44 -39.57
CA LEU A 232 -9.77 6.64 -40.20
C LEU A 232 -9.85 6.76 -41.73
N PRO A 233 -8.71 6.70 -42.45
CA PRO A 233 -8.72 6.55 -43.91
C PRO A 233 -9.47 5.27 -44.33
N ASP A 234 -10.16 5.27 -45.48
CA ASP A 234 -10.95 4.14 -46.03
C ASP A 234 -10.15 2.81 -46.18
N ARG A 235 -8.83 2.89 -46.11
CA ARG A 235 -7.88 1.77 -46.16
C ARG A 235 -6.81 1.87 -45.08
N ALA A 236 -7.18 2.20 -43.85
CA ALA A 236 -6.25 2.12 -42.72
C ALA A 236 -5.66 0.70 -42.61
N GLN A 237 -4.33 0.61 -42.68
CA GLN A 237 -3.57 -0.62 -42.54
C GLN A 237 -2.56 -0.45 -41.42
N VAL A 238 -2.38 -1.51 -40.64
CA VAL A 238 -1.37 -1.58 -39.58
C VAL A 238 -0.53 -2.81 -39.83
N GLU A 239 0.77 -2.67 -39.66
CA GLU A 239 1.70 -3.79 -39.69
C GLU A 239 1.78 -4.42 -38.29
N ILE A 240 1.43 -5.70 -38.18
CA ILE A 240 1.51 -6.46 -36.94
C ILE A 240 2.38 -7.68 -37.20
N ALA A 241 3.46 -7.84 -36.42
CA ALA A 241 4.43 -8.93 -36.59
C ALA A 241 4.99 -9.08 -38.02
N GLY A 242 5.13 -7.98 -38.76
CA GLY A 242 5.61 -7.96 -40.15
C GLY A 242 4.54 -8.23 -41.21
N GLU A 243 3.28 -8.47 -40.80
CA GLU A 243 2.16 -8.70 -41.72
C GLU A 243 1.21 -7.49 -41.77
N PRO A 244 0.79 -7.04 -42.97
CA PRO A 244 -0.15 -5.94 -43.09
C PRO A 244 -1.58 -6.40 -42.83
N HIS A 245 -2.24 -5.78 -41.84
CA HIS A 245 -3.64 -6.02 -41.51
C HIS A 245 -4.49 -4.78 -41.83
N ARG A 246 -5.60 -4.98 -42.55
CA ARG A 246 -6.59 -3.93 -42.76
C ARG A 246 -7.45 -3.77 -41.51
N ILE A 247 -7.62 -2.54 -41.05
CA ILE A 247 -8.43 -2.20 -39.88
C ILE A 247 -9.82 -1.77 -40.33
N ASP A 248 -10.83 -2.58 -40.03
CA ASP A 248 -12.25 -2.21 -40.10
C ASP A 248 -12.77 -1.98 -38.68
N PRO A 249 -13.08 -0.73 -38.27
CA PRO A 249 -13.53 -0.41 -36.92
C PRO A 249 -14.77 -1.16 -36.45
N ASN A 250 -15.57 -1.70 -37.38
CA ASN A 250 -16.77 -2.47 -37.04
C ASN A 250 -16.48 -3.96 -36.81
N GLN A 251 -15.32 -4.46 -37.26
CA GLN A 251 -14.93 -5.87 -37.18
C GLN A 251 -13.76 -6.13 -36.23
N VAL A 252 -13.06 -5.07 -35.79
CA VAL A 252 -11.97 -5.18 -34.81
C VAL A 252 -12.54 -5.22 -33.39
N ASP A 253 -12.32 -6.33 -32.71
CA ASP A 253 -12.66 -6.58 -31.32
C ASP A 253 -11.51 -7.33 -30.59
N ALA A 254 -11.69 -7.62 -29.31
CA ALA A 254 -10.71 -8.37 -28.52
C ALA A 254 -10.38 -9.75 -29.13
N ASP A 255 -11.38 -10.48 -29.66
CA ASP A 255 -11.16 -11.81 -30.23
C ASP A 255 -10.31 -11.77 -31.49
N TRP A 256 -10.56 -10.79 -32.36
CA TRP A 256 -9.72 -10.53 -33.52
C TRP A 256 -8.28 -10.24 -33.10
N LEU A 257 -8.09 -9.37 -32.09
CA LEU A 257 -6.77 -8.96 -31.65
C LEU A 257 -5.99 -10.13 -31.02
N GLU A 258 -6.63 -10.96 -30.20
CA GLU A 258 -6.04 -12.19 -29.66
C GLU A 258 -5.66 -13.19 -30.75
N LYS A 259 -6.49 -13.31 -31.80
CA LYS A 259 -6.20 -14.19 -32.93
C LYS A 259 -4.98 -13.72 -33.71
N VAL A 260 -4.82 -12.41 -33.91
CA VAL A 260 -3.71 -11.81 -34.67
C VAL A 260 -2.41 -11.83 -33.88
N LEU A 261 -2.43 -11.44 -32.59
CA LEU A 261 -1.24 -11.42 -31.75
C LEU A 261 -0.81 -12.81 -31.26
N GLY A 262 -1.70 -13.80 -31.39
CA GLY A 262 -1.64 -15.03 -30.63
C GLY A 262 -2.10 -14.76 -29.19
N GLY A 263 -2.99 -15.61 -28.67
CA GLY A 263 -3.52 -15.45 -27.31
C GLY A 263 -2.39 -15.16 -26.34
N ALA A 264 -2.56 -14.14 -25.49
CA ALA A 264 -1.51 -13.66 -24.62
C ALA A 264 -0.87 -14.86 -23.90
N ARG A 265 0.39 -15.17 -24.22
CA ARG A 265 1.22 -16.05 -23.39
C ARG A 265 1.51 -15.27 -22.14
N ALA A 266 0.51 -15.18 -21.29
CA ALA A 266 0.71 -14.49 -20.06
C ALA A 266 1.79 -15.24 -19.28
N PRO A 267 2.52 -14.56 -18.41
CA PRO A 267 3.25 -15.22 -17.33
C PRO A 267 2.32 -15.98 -16.35
N LEU A 268 1.01 -16.13 -16.68
CA LEU A 268 -0.13 -16.52 -15.86
C LEU A 268 0.06 -17.81 -15.05
N GLN A 269 0.95 -18.72 -15.46
CA GLN A 269 1.14 -19.93 -14.67
C GLN A 269 1.93 -19.71 -13.38
N ARG A 270 2.73 -18.63 -13.24
CA ARG A 270 3.39 -18.29 -11.97
C ARG A 270 2.50 -17.43 -11.07
N THR A 271 1.86 -16.39 -11.63
CA THR A 271 1.05 -15.42 -10.87
C THR A 271 -0.21 -16.00 -10.23
N LEU A 272 -0.75 -17.13 -10.71
CA LEU A 272 -1.92 -17.78 -10.09
C LEU A 272 -1.61 -18.50 -8.77
N TYR A 273 -0.33 -18.79 -8.49
CA TYR A 273 0.12 -19.50 -7.29
C TYR A 273 1.02 -18.67 -6.39
N ASP A 274 1.55 -17.55 -6.90
CA ASP A 274 2.40 -16.66 -6.14
C ASP A 274 1.60 -15.82 -5.13
N TRP A 275 2.22 -15.61 -3.97
CA TRP A 275 1.75 -14.76 -2.88
C TRP A 275 2.88 -13.81 -2.53
N LEU A 276 3.02 -12.73 -3.32
CA LEU A 276 4.24 -11.93 -3.43
C LEU A 276 4.34 -10.81 -2.39
N THR A 277 3.25 -10.47 -1.71
CA THR A 277 3.20 -9.42 -0.69
C THR A 277 2.15 -9.74 0.36
N TYR A 278 1.98 -8.87 1.36
CA TYR A 278 0.92 -9.01 2.35
C TYR A 278 -0.45 -9.10 1.66
N ARG A 279 -1.20 -10.16 1.96
CA ARG A 279 -2.48 -10.52 1.30
C ARG A 279 -2.37 -10.79 -0.23
N GLY A 280 -1.18 -11.19 -0.67
CA GLY A 280 -0.91 -11.94 -1.90
C GLY A 280 -0.60 -11.09 -3.13
N ASN A 281 -1.30 -9.98 -3.34
CA ASN A 281 -1.09 -9.05 -4.45
C ASN A 281 -1.09 -7.59 -3.97
N VAL A 282 -0.75 -6.66 -4.87
CA VAL A 282 -0.62 -5.22 -4.55
C VAL A 282 -1.97 -4.56 -4.21
N GLU A 283 -3.09 -5.16 -4.60
CA GLU A 283 -4.44 -4.76 -4.19
C GLU A 283 -4.87 -5.33 -2.83
N ARG A 284 -4.16 -6.34 -2.32
CA ARG A 284 -4.43 -7.06 -1.04
C ARG A 284 -5.72 -7.85 -1.02
N THR A 285 -6.11 -8.36 -2.18
CA THR A 285 -7.36 -9.11 -2.42
C THR A 285 -7.11 -10.44 -3.12
N SER A 286 -5.86 -10.89 -3.15
CA SER A 286 -5.50 -12.14 -3.83
C SER A 286 -6.33 -13.32 -3.31
N THR A 287 -6.74 -14.17 -4.25
CA THR A 287 -7.43 -15.41 -3.96
C THR A 287 -6.61 -16.56 -4.53
N ALA A 288 -6.26 -17.52 -3.69
CA ALA A 288 -5.57 -18.71 -4.14
C ALA A 288 -6.54 -19.62 -4.89
N THR A 289 -6.15 -20.08 -6.07
CA THR A 289 -6.95 -21.02 -6.86
C THR A 289 -6.87 -22.41 -6.21
N GLY A 290 -7.95 -22.86 -5.59
CA GLY A 290 -7.98 -24.16 -4.91
C GLY A 290 -9.38 -24.53 -4.41
N GLY A 291 -9.59 -25.83 -4.16
CA GLY A 291 -10.79 -26.33 -3.50
C GLY A 291 -10.76 -26.06 -1.99
N LEU A 292 -11.75 -26.59 -1.26
CA LEU A 292 -11.73 -26.56 0.21
C LEU A 292 -10.41 -27.14 0.75
N PRO A 293 -9.78 -26.52 1.75
CA PRO A 293 -8.51 -27.00 2.28
C PRO A 293 -8.71 -28.42 2.81
N HIS A 294 -7.93 -29.36 2.28
CA HIS A 294 -7.81 -30.67 2.92
C HIS A 294 -7.09 -30.47 4.24
N MET A 295 -7.73 -30.81 5.36
CA MET A 295 -7.15 -30.70 6.72
C MET A 295 -5.98 -31.68 6.97
N ARG A 296 -5.47 -32.34 5.92
CA ARG A 296 -4.31 -33.22 6.01
C ARG A 296 -3.05 -32.38 5.83
N GLU A 297 -2.23 -32.35 6.87
CA GLU A 297 -0.90 -31.74 6.81
C GLU A 297 -0.05 -32.42 5.72
N ARG A 298 0.49 -31.62 4.80
CA ARG A 298 1.44 -32.10 3.79
C ARG A 298 2.86 -32.18 4.35
N TRP A 299 3.27 -31.14 5.07
CA TRP A 299 4.53 -31.02 5.79
C TRP A 299 4.42 -29.92 6.83
N ARG A 300 5.37 -29.90 7.77
CA ARG A 300 5.53 -28.85 8.79
C ARG A 300 7.00 -28.56 8.99
N VAL A 301 7.29 -27.27 9.16
CA VAL A 301 8.64 -26.78 9.48
C VAL A 301 8.60 -26.08 10.81
N ARG A 302 9.60 -26.36 11.65
CA ARG A 302 9.80 -25.64 12.91
C ARG A 302 10.28 -24.22 12.59
N LEU A 303 9.61 -23.20 13.11
CA LEU A 303 9.98 -21.79 12.90
C LEU A 303 10.86 -21.23 14.01
N LEU A 304 10.72 -21.73 15.24
CA LEU A 304 11.41 -21.22 16.42
C LEU A 304 12.46 -22.22 16.93
N HIS A 305 13.50 -21.70 17.58
CA HIS A 305 14.36 -22.52 18.42
C HIS A 305 13.51 -23.22 19.52
N PRO A 306 13.83 -24.46 19.95
CA PRO A 306 13.04 -25.17 20.97
C PRO A 306 12.75 -24.35 22.23
N ARG A 307 13.72 -23.58 22.72
CA ARG A 307 13.55 -22.68 23.89
C ARG A 307 12.51 -21.58 23.64
N LEU A 308 12.61 -20.91 22.50
CA LEU A 308 11.65 -19.89 22.11
C LEU A 308 10.26 -20.48 21.85
N THR A 309 10.19 -21.78 21.50
CA THR A 309 8.93 -22.50 21.40
C THR A 309 8.27 -22.67 22.76
N GLU A 310 9.04 -23.04 23.80
CA GLU A 310 8.53 -23.14 25.17
C GLU A 310 8.03 -21.78 25.69
N VAL A 311 8.80 -20.72 25.44
CA VAL A 311 8.41 -19.34 25.77
C VAL A 311 7.10 -18.95 25.06
N PHE A 312 7.04 -19.18 23.74
CA PHE A 312 5.84 -18.90 22.94
C PHE A 312 4.61 -19.67 23.44
N ASP A 313 4.77 -20.96 23.75
CA ASP A 313 3.68 -21.81 24.24
C ASP A 313 3.19 -21.35 25.63
N GLY A 314 4.10 -20.86 26.47
CA GLY A 314 3.78 -20.22 27.76
C GLY A 314 2.91 -18.97 27.57
N LEU A 315 3.40 -18.02 26.78
CA LEU A 315 2.69 -16.75 26.53
C LEU A 315 1.34 -16.98 25.84
N ASN A 316 1.27 -17.86 24.84
CA ASN A 316 0.03 -18.19 24.13
C ASN A 316 -1.00 -18.87 25.05
N ARG A 317 -0.54 -19.71 25.99
CA ARG A 317 -1.42 -20.30 27.01
C ARG A 317 -2.00 -19.23 27.92
N GLU A 318 -1.20 -18.28 28.36
CA GLU A 318 -1.65 -17.16 29.17
C GLU A 318 -2.70 -16.31 28.45
N MET A 319 -2.44 -15.92 27.19
CA MET A 319 -3.41 -15.18 26.37
C MET A 319 -4.74 -15.92 26.19
N ARG A 320 -4.69 -17.25 26.02
CA ARG A 320 -5.91 -18.07 25.92
C ARG A 320 -6.69 -18.11 27.22
N LEU A 321 -5.99 -18.20 28.37
CA LEU A 321 -6.61 -18.21 29.69
C LEU A 321 -7.23 -16.86 30.04
N SER A 322 -6.58 -15.75 29.69
CA SER A 322 -7.14 -14.40 29.85
C SER A 322 -8.26 -14.09 28.84
N GLY A 323 -8.39 -14.91 27.78
CA GLY A 323 -9.33 -14.67 26.69
C GLY A 323 -8.94 -13.49 25.80
N SER A 324 -7.66 -13.09 25.85
CA SER A 324 -7.08 -12.04 24.99
C SER A 324 -6.99 -12.51 23.54
N PHE A 325 -7.13 -11.57 22.62
CA PHE A 325 -6.90 -11.82 21.20
C PHE A 325 -5.41 -12.05 20.94
N SER A 326 -5.04 -13.11 20.22
CA SER A 326 -3.65 -13.41 19.85
C SER A 326 -3.44 -13.04 18.37
N PRO A 327 -2.90 -11.85 18.06
CA PRO A 327 -2.54 -11.50 16.69
C PRO A 327 -1.36 -12.35 16.21
N VAL A 328 -1.17 -12.45 14.89
CA VAL A 328 0.08 -12.96 14.31
C VAL A 328 0.54 -11.93 13.30
N ALA A 329 1.63 -11.21 13.62
CA ALA A 329 2.19 -10.21 12.73
C ALA A 329 2.88 -10.85 11.50
N SER A 330 3.37 -12.08 11.65
CA SER A 330 4.01 -12.86 10.58
C SER A 330 3.05 -13.19 9.43
N SER A 331 3.52 -12.96 8.20
CA SER A 331 2.87 -13.39 6.96
C SER A 331 3.88 -14.12 6.09
N ALA A 332 3.49 -15.25 5.52
CA ALA A 332 4.33 -16.01 4.59
C ALA A 332 4.21 -15.43 3.18
N LEU A 333 5.33 -15.40 2.45
CA LEU A 333 5.32 -15.22 1.00
C LEU A 333 5.47 -16.56 0.30
N ALA A 334 4.85 -16.70 -0.86
CA ALA A 334 5.09 -17.83 -1.76
C ALA A 334 5.55 -17.27 -3.11
N VAL A 335 6.76 -17.64 -3.54
CA VAL A 335 7.36 -17.18 -4.79
C VAL A 335 7.84 -18.41 -5.55
N GLY A 336 7.07 -18.85 -6.55
CA GLY A 336 7.26 -20.13 -7.21
C GLY A 336 7.16 -21.30 -6.22
N ASP A 337 8.21 -22.14 -6.15
CA ASP A 337 8.28 -23.24 -5.18
C ASP A 337 8.90 -22.81 -3.83
N VAL A 338 9.12 -21.52 -3.56
CA VAL A 338 9.75 -21.07 -2.31
C VAL A 338 8.73 -20.39 -1.42
N VAL A 339 8.54 -20.92 -0.20
CA VAL A 339 7.82 -20.25 0.88
C VAL A 339 8.82 -19.53 1.78
N LEU A 340 8.64 -18.23 1.95
CA LEU A 340 9.46 -17.38 2.80
C LEU A 340 8.67 -17.02 4.05
N VAL A 341 9.28 -17.21 5.22
CA VAL A 341 8.67 -16.88 6.50
C VAL A 341 9.67 -16.12 7.37
N ARG A 342 9.28 -14.93 7.82
CA ARG A 342 10.04 -14.17 8.79
C ARG A 342 9.70 -14.61 10.21
N THR A 343 10.71 -15.10 10.92
CA THR A 343 10.69 -15.48 12.34
C THR A 343 11.41 -14.40 13.15
N PRO A 344 11.28 -14.35 14.49
CA PRO A 344 11.92 -13.31 15.30
C PRO A 344 13.44 -13.17 15.15
N HIS A 345 14.16 -14.26 14.80
CA HIS A 345 15.62 -14.29 14.65
C HIS A 345 16.08 -14.28 13.19
N GLN A 346 15.26 -14.78 12.26
CA GLN A 346 15.74 -15.06 10.91
C GLN A 346 14.63 -15.07 9.86
N LEU A 347 15.04 -14.92 8.61
CA LEU A 347 14.23 -15.24 7.43
C LEU A 347 14.51 -16.69 7.00
N LEU A 348 13.45 -17.49 6.87
CA LEU A 348 13.52 -18.87 6.41
C LEU A 348 12.96 -19.01 5.00
N ALA A 349 13.66 -19.75 4.15
CA ALA A 349 13.16 -20.21 2.85
C ALA A 349 12.93 -21.72 2.88
N VAL A 350 11.74 -22.14 2.46
CA VAL A 350 11.29 -23.53 2.49
C VAL A 350 10.74 -23.90 1.12
N SER A 351 11.05 -25.10 0.63
CA SER A 351 10.41 -25.62 -0.59
C SER A 351 8.93 -25.89 -0.33
N PHE A 352 8.05 -25.27 -1.12
CA PHE A 352 6.61 -25.44 -1.06
C PHE A 352 6.21 -26.91 -1.30
N THR A 353 6.88 -27.58 -2.23
CA THR A 353 6.57 -28.98 -2.57
C THR A 353 6.98 -29.95 -1.45
N THR A 354 8.15 -29.76 -0.86
CA THR A 354 8.78 -30.78 0.02
C THR A 354 8.76 -30.43 1.50
N GLY A 355 8.60 -29.16 1.86
CA GLY A 355 8.76 -28.67 3.22
C GLY A 355 10.22 -28.65 3.72
N LYS A 356 11.20 -28.93 2.85
CA LYS A 356 12.63 -28.85 3.24
C LYS A 356 13.08 -27.39 3.29
N ARG A 357 13.88 -27.04 4.30
CA ARG A 357 14.55 -25.74 4.36
C ARG A 357 15.59 -25.65 3.23
N ILE A 358 15.53 -24.59 2.44
CA ILE A 358 16.44 -24.31 1.34
C ILE A 358 17.62 -23.50 1.88
N TRP A 359 17.33 -22.36 2.51
CA TRP A 359 18.31 -21.48 3.13
C TRP A 359 17.68 -20.72 4.30
N GLN A 360 18.53 -20.10 5.11
CA GLN A 360 18.14 -19.18 6.18
C GLN A 360 19.06 -17.97 6.19
N ALA A 361 18.53 -16.81 6.55
CA ALA A 361 19.30 -15.58 6.66
C ALA A 361 19.02 -14.90 8.01
N GLU A 362 20.07 -14.73 8.80
CA GLU A 362 20.09 -13.87 9.98
C GLU A 362 20.37 -12.45 9.48
N LEU A 363 19.38 -11.57 9.65
CA LEU A 363 19.44 -10.22 9.09
C LEU A 363 19.88 -9.20 10.13
N GLU A 364 19.72 -9.52 11.42
CA GLU A 364 19.95 -8.62 12.56
C GLU A 364 20.33 -9.44 13.80
N ASP A 365 21.16 -8.85 14.66
CA ASP A 365 21.44 -9.36 16.00
C ASP A 365 20.40 -8.78 16.97
N ASP A 366 19.74 -9.63 17.76
CA ASP A 366 18.75 -9.21 18.76
C ASP A 366 19.21 -9.65 20.16
N PRO A 367 19.75 -8.73 20.98
CA PRO A 367 20.30 -9.08 22.29
C PRO A 367 19.25 -9.60 23.28
N ASP A 368 18.00 -9.15 23.19
CA ASP A 368 16.91 -9.64 24.03
C ASP A 368 16.58 -11.09 23.66
N LEU A 369 16.64 -11.41 22.37
CA LEU A 369 16.44 -12.78 21.89
C LEU A 369 17.59 -13.70 22.30
N GLU A 370 18.83 -13.24 22.22
CA GLU A 370 20.01 -13.96 22.70
C GLU A 370 19.94 -14.21 24.22
N GLU A 371 19.42 -13.25 25.00
CA GLU A 371 19.22 -13.42 26.43
C GLU A 371 18.24 -14.56 26.76
N LEU A 372 17.13 -14.68 26.00
CA LEU A 372 16.17 -15.79 26.11
C LEU A 372 16.76 -17.13 25.66
N LEU A 373 17.78 -17.11 24.81
CA LEU A 373 18.46 -18.32 24.33
C LEU A 373 19.54 -18.80 25.31
N ASP A 374 20.13 -17.94 26.12
CA ASP A 374 21.23 -18.27 27.05
C ASP A 374 20.76 -18.94 28.38
N GLN A 375 21.67 -19.68 29.03
CA GLN A 375 21.39 -20.68 30.11
C GLN A 375 21.73 -20.23 31.53
N ALA A 376 22.49 -19.15 31.72
CA ALA A 376 23.09 -18.86 33.04
C ALA A 376 22.11 -18.21 34.03
N SER A 377 21.90 -18.82 35.20
CA SER A 377 21.03 -18.33 36.28
C SER A 377 21.71 -17.24 37.14
N SER A 378 21.05 -16.09 37.30
CA SER A 378 21.42 -15.02 38.26
C SER A 378 20.18 -14.15 38.58
N GLU A 379 20.04 -13.64 39.80
CA GLU A 379 18.91 -12.78 40.23
C GLU A 379 18.78 -11.49 39.40
N ALA A 380 19.90 -10.92 38.95
CA ALA A 380 19.91 -9.77 38.02
C ALA A 380 19.29 -10.09 36.63
N ARG A 381 19.05 -11.37 36.34
CA ARG A 381 18.44 -11.87 35.09
C ARG A 381 16.92 -12.02 35.21
N GLU A 382 16.32 -12.02 36.40
CA GLU A 382 14.85 -12.12 36.54
C GLU A 382 14.15 -10.88 35.96
N THR A 383 14.63 -9.67 36.31
CA THR A 383 14.09 -8.41 35.77
C THR A 383 14.38 -8.26 34.27
N ARG A 384 15.57 -8.66 33.81
CA ARG A 384 15.93 -8.60 32.38
C ARG A 384 15.21 -9.66 31.55
N GLY A 385 14.96 -10.84 32.11
CA GLY A 385 14.17 -11.89 31.49
C GLY A 385 12.71 -11.47 31.26
N ALA A 386 12.09 -10.75 32.20
CA ALA A 386 10.76 -10.19 32.00
C ALA A 386 10.70 -9.18 30.83
N GLN A 387 11.73 -8.35 30.68
CA GLN A 387 11.86 -7.43 29.55
C GLN A 387 12.04 -8.19 28.23
N ALA A 388 12.98 -9.14 28.18
CA ALA A 388 13.24 -9.93 26.99
C ALA A 388 12.00 -10.74 26.53
N LEU A 389 11.21 -11.26 27.49
CA LEU A 389 9.90 -11.86 27.23
C LEU A 389 8.92 -10.88 26.58
N GLY A 390 8.84 -9.65 27.09
CA GLY A 390 8.02 -8.58 26.53
C GLY A 390 8.44 -8.20 25.10
N SER A 391 9.74 -8.00 24.86
CA SER A 391 10.31 -7.73 23.52
C SER A 391 10.00 -8.86 22.55
N PHE A 392 10.20 -10.13 22.95
CA PHE A 392 9.88 -11.29 22.13
C PHE A 392 8.39 -11.36 21.78
N ALA A 393 7.50 -11.12 22.76
CA ALA A 393 6.06 -11.10 22.53
C ALA A 393 5.64 -9.99 21.55
N ARG A 394 6.20 -8.78 21.71
CA ARG A 394 5.96 -7.65 20.79
C ARG A 394 6.45 -7.95 19.37
N ARG A 395 7.67 -8.49 19.23
CA ARG A 395 8.25 -8.91 17.95
C ARG A 395 7.30 -9.89 17.25
N MET A 396 6.90 -10.97 17.93
CA MET A 396 6.02 -12.01 17.36
C MET A 396 4.61 -11.53 16.94
N TRP A 397 4.00 -10.63 17.73
CA TRP A 397 2.56 -10.36 17.62
C TRP A 397 2.20 -8.95 17.15
N ARG A 398 3.11 -7.99 17.27
CA ARG A 398 2.84 -6.56 16.99
C ARG A 398 3.77 -5.94 15.96
N ASP A 399 4.95 -6.50 15.73
CA ASP A 399 5.95 -5.94 14.82
C ASP A 399 5.68 -6.33 13.36
N TYR A 400 4.60 -5.78 12.80
CA TYR A 400 4.26 -5.96 11.39
C TYR A 400 5.33 -5.36 10.48
N LEU A 401 6.02 -4.30 10.91
CA LEU A 401 7.13 -3.70 10.17
C LEU A 401 8.24 -4.71 9.88
N TYR A 402 8.65 -5.47 10.91
CA TYR A 402 9.65 -6.53 10.78
C TYR A 402 9.14 -7.73 9.97
N HIS A 403 7.89 -8.12 10.21
CA HIS A 403 7.34 -9.39 9.74
C HIS A 403 6.78 -9.39 8.31
N LEU A 404 6.30 -8.25 7.82
CA LEU A 404 5.76 -8.16 6.47
C LEU A 404 6.87 -8.00 5.43
N LEU A 405 6.78 -8.82 4.39
CA LEU A 405 7.75 -8.92 3.31
C LEU A 405 7.09 -8.57 1.97
N SER A 406 7.89 -8.27 0.96
CA SER A 406 7.43 -8.20 -0.42
C SER A 406 8.42 -8.81 -1.40
N SER A 407 7.98 -9.09 -2.62
CA SER A 407 8.79 -9.68 -3.68
C SER A 407 8.37 -9.17 -5.06
N ASP A 408 9.35 -9.02 -5.95
CA ASP A 408 9.16 -8.79 -7.40
C ASP A 408 9.04 -10.11 -8.19
N GLY A 409 8.96 -11.27 -7.50
CA GLY A 409 8.96 -12.61 -8.10
C GLY A 409 10.36 -13.22 -8.28
N ARG A 410 11.43 -12.46 -8.04
CA ARG A 410 12.83 -12.93 -8.11
C ARG A 410 13.61 -12.62 -6.83
N ARG A 411 13.38 -11.46 -6.25
CA ARG A 411 14.02 -10.93 -5.04
C ARG A 411 12.98 -10.81 -3.94
N VAL A 412 13.43 -10.90 -2.70
CA VAL A 412 12.62 -10.60 -1.52
C VAL A 412 13.18 -9.35 -0.86
N TYR A 413 12.27 -8.46 -0.46
CA TYR A 413 12.57 -7.20 0.19
C TYR A 413 12.20 -7.29 1.67
N VAL A 414 13.16 -6.91 2.51
CA VAL A 414 13.07 -7.03 3.96
C VAL A 414 13.40 -5.68 4.60
N VAL A 415 12.56 -5.22 5.51
CA VAL A 415 12.92 -4.11 6.41
C VAL A 415 13.53 -4.72 7.68
N SER A 416 14.63 -4.14 8.13
CA SER A 416 15.35 -4.57 9.32
C SER A 416 15.50 -3.35 10.24
N SER A 417 15.18 -3.51 11.53
CA SER A 417 15.29 -2.46 12.55
C SER A 417 16.25 -2.87 13.67
N THR A 418 17.17 -1.96 14.00
CA THR A 418 18.23 -2.15 15.01
C THR A 418 17.77 -2.18 16.46
N SER A 419 16.51 -1.85 16.80
CA SER A 419 16.00 -2.01 18.19
C SER A 419 14.49 -2.25 18.29
N VAL A 420 14.11 -3.17 19.20
CA VAL A 420 12.72 -3.59 19.46
C VAL A 420 12.04 -2.77 20.57
N ASP A 421 12.80 -2.17 21.49
CA ASP A 421 12.26 -1.55 22.70
C ASP A 421 12.44 -0.02 22.79
N PRO A 422 11.38 0.78 22.59
CA PRO A 422 11.41 2.23 22.78
C PRO A 422 11.44 2.68 24.25
N SER A 423 11.13 1.80 25.21
CA SER A 423 10.96 2.19 26.63
C SER A 423 12.28 2.45 27.35
N LEU A 424 13.36 1.74 26.98
CA LEU A 424 14.72 2.00 27.46
C LEU A 424 15.28 3.34 26.93
N ASP A 425 14.92 3.71 25.70
CA ASP A 425 15.45 4.90 25.01
C ASP A 425 14.92 6.22 25.61
N ILE A 426 13.67 6.22 26.07
CA ILE A 426 13.05 7.40 26.70
C ILE A 426 13.55 7.59 28.15
N TRP A 427 13.71 6.51 28.92
CA TRP A 427 14.19 6.58 30.31
C TRP A 427 15.69 6.86 30.44
N ASN A 428 16.53 6.34 29.54
CA ASN A 428 17.96 6.65 29.50
C ASN A 428 18.23 8.15 29.25
N ASN A 429 17.30 8.86 28.61
CA ASN A 429 17.40 10.31 28.40
C ASN A 429 16.99 11.15 29.63
N ILE A 430 16.30 10.56 30.62
CA ILE A 430 15.79 11.29 31.81
C ILE A 430 16.79 11.21 33.00
N GLN A 431 17.71 10.23 33.03
CA GLN A 431 18.77 10.15 34.04
C GLN A 431 20.19 10.23 33.44
N PRO A 432 20.90 11.37 33.54
CA PRO A 432 22.20 11.58 32.89
C PRO A 432 23.39 10.78 33.49
N ARG A 433 23.17 9.87 34.45
CA ARG A 433 24.26 9.16 35.17
C ARG A 433 24.58 7.75 34.68
N PHE A 434 23.78 7.17 33.78
CA PHE A 434 24.01 5.83 33.22
C PHE A 434 24.08 5.86 31.69
N GLN A 435 25.07 6.54 31.12
CA GLN A 435 25.35 6.42 29.69
C GLN A 435 25.99 5.05 29.39
N ARG A 436 25.19 4.08 28.96
CA ARG A 436 25.61 3.18 27.88
C ARG A 436 25.09 3.80 26.58
N GLY A 437 25.98 4.04 25.62
CA GLY A 437 25.68 4.69 24.34
C GLY A 437 24.81 3.86 23.41
N ILE A 438 23.57 3.59 23.80
CA ILE A 438 22.53 3.09 22.91
C ILE A 438 22.06 4.32 22.12
N ALA A 439 22.57 4.46 20.90
CA ALA A 439 22.08 5.47 19.98
C ALA A 439 20.61 5.14 19.66
N THR A 440 19.71 6.09 19.88
CA THR A 440 18.34 6.02 19.36
C THR A 440 18.43 5.93 17.84
N THR A 441 18.32 4.73 17.25
CA THR A 441 18.32 4.62 15.79
C THR A 441 16.95 5.06 15.30
N THR A 442 16.85 6.34 14.92
CA THR A 442 15.68 6.95 14.28
C THR A 442 15.54 6.56 12.80
N ALA A 443 16.29 5.55 12.37
CA ALA A 443 16.42 5.08 11.00
C ALA A 443 16.53 3.55 11.01
N ASN A 444 16.24 2.93 9.87
CA ASN A 444 16.26 1.48 9.71
C ASN A 444 16.80 1.10 8.32
N ARG A 445 16.77 -0.18 7.95
CA ARG A 445 17.40 -0.68 6.73
C ARG A 445 16.41 -1.41 5.83
N LEU A 446 16.47 -1.13 4.53
CA LEU A 446 15.79 -1.90 3.49
C LEU A 446 16.82 -2.73 2.73
N THR A 447 16.64 -4.05 2.68
CA THR A 447 17.55 -4.98 1.99
C THR A 447 16.83 -5.78 0.92
N ALA A 448 17.49 -6.01 -0.20
CA ALA A 448 17.05 -6.94 -1.24
C ALA A 448 17.89 -8.21 -1.25
N LEU A 449 17.24 -9.37 -1.21
CA LEU A 449 17.87 -10.68 -1.28
C LEU A 449 17.42 -11.42 -2.55
N ASP A 450 18.33 -12.04 -3.27
CA ASP A 450 18.03 -12.75 -4.52
C ASP A 450 17.68 -14.22 -4.26
N LEU A 451 16.50 -14.65 -4.69
CA LEU A 451 16.02 -16.02 -4.47
C LEU A 451 16.81 -17.06 -5.27
N PRO A 452 17.15 -16.85 -6.56
CA PRO A 452 17.95 -17.79 -7.34
C PRO A 452 19.34 -18.07 -6.74
N THR A 453 19.93 -17.11 -6.05
CA THR A 453 21.23 -17.26 -5.37
C THR A 453 21.10 -17.58 -3.88
N GLU A 454 19.98 -18.20 -3.50
CA GLU A 454 19.72 -18.70 -2.15
C GLU A 454 19.79 -17.62 -1.06
N GLY A 455 19.20 -16.45 -1.33
CA GLY A 455 19.04 -15.39 -0.35
C GLY A 455 20.26 -14.48 -0.19
N LYS A 456 21.21 -14.50 -1.14
CA LYS A 456 22.33 -13.55 -1.11
C LYS A 456 21.83 -12.11 -1.27
N ARG A 457 22.42 -11.21 -0.48
CA ARG A 457 22.14 -9.78 -0.56
C ARG A 457 22.59 -9.20 -1.90
N VAL A 458 21.67 -8.54 -2.59
CA VAL A 458 21.93 -7.80 -3.85
C VAL A 458 22.36 -6.38 -3.53
N TRP A 459 21.54 -5.68 -2.75
CA TRP A 459 21.77 -4.30 -2.32
C TRP A 459 21.07 -4.05 -0.98
N SER A 460 21.43 -2.95 -0.33
CA SER A 460 20.83 -2.50 0.92
C SER A 460 20.90 -0.99 1.01
N ILE A 461 19.84 -0.37 1.52
CA ILE A 461 19.80 1.04 1.90
C ILE A 461 19.72 1.08 3.42
N ASP A 462 20.80 1.56 4.03
CA ASP A 462 20.95 1.60 5.48
C ASP A 462 20.74 3.03 5.98
N GLY A 463 19.53 3.38 6.42
CA GLY A 463 19.17 4.75 6.78
C GLY A 463 20.16 5.45 7.74
N PRO A 464 20.72 4.78 8.76
CA PRO A 464 21.73 5.39 9.64
C PRO A 464 23.03 5.81 8.95
N THR A 465 23.43 5.14 7.88
CA THR A 465 24.71 5.36 7.17
C THR A 465 24.53 5.87 5.74
N ALA A 466 23.29 5.94 5.25
CA ALA A 466 22.97 6.43 3.93
C ALA A 466 23.32 7.92 3.78
N GLU A 467 23.81 8.27 2.60
CA GLU A 467 24.08 9.64 2.20
C GLU A 467 22.97 10.16 1.26
N GLY A 468 22.95 11.48 1.05
CA GLY A 468 22.03 12.10 0.09
C GLY A 468 20.57 12.12 0.55
N PRO A 469 19.59 12.00 -0.37
CA PRO A 469 18.17 12.18 -0.04
C PRO A 469 17.60 11.16 0.95
N LEU A 470 18.23 10.00 1.11
CA LEU A 470 17.78 8.92 2.02
C LEU A 470 18.58 8.88 3.33
N ALA A 471 19.38 9.90 3.62
CA ALA A 471 20.09 10.01 4.90
C ALA A 471 19.08 10.06 6.07
N GLY A 472 19.23 9.15 7.03
CA GLY A 472 18.32 9.01 8.17
C GLY A 472 16.98 8.35 7.81
N ALA A 473 16.89 7.62 6.71
CA ALA A 473 15.67 6.95 6.28
C ALA A 473 15.15 5.93 7.31
N PHE A 474 13.87 6.08 7.68
CA PHE A 474 13.10 5.06 8.39
C PHE A 474 12.00 4.53 7.46
N PHE A 475 12.23 3.39 6.82
CA PHE A 475 11.25 2.72 5.98
C PHE A 475 10.07 2.24 6.82
N LEU A 476 8.85 2.57 6.40
CA LEU A 476 7.61 2.26 7.12
C LEU A 476 7.00 0.91 6.73
N GLY A 477 7.70 0.13 5.91
CA GLY A 477 7.26 -1.19 5.46
C GLY A 477 8.10 -1.70 4.29
N ALA A 478 7.93 -2.98 3.95
CA ALA A 478 8.48 -3.50 2.70
C ALA A 478 7.85 -2.75 1.49
N PRO A 479 8.59 -2.55 0.40
CA PRO A 479 8.08 -1.81 -0.75
C PRO A 479 6.97 -2.56 -1.48
N THR A 480 6.05 -1.83 -2.10
CA THR A 480 5.11 -2.40 -3.07
C THR A 480 5.78 -2.47 -4.43
N CYS A 481 5.83 -3.66 -5.02
CA CYS A 481 6.51 -3.91 -6.30
C CYS A 481 5.53 -3.70 -7.45
N VAL A 482 5.80 -2.73 -8.32
CA VAL A 482 5.01 -2.50 -9.54
C VAL A 482 5.97 -2.43 -10.73
N GLY A 483 6.01 -3.49 -11.52
CA GLY A 483 6.99 -3.62 -12.60
C GLY A 483 8.42 -3.70 -12.05
N SER A 484 9.31 -2.83 -12.53
CA SER A 484 10.71 -2.73 -12.07
C SER A 484 10.90 -1.72 -10.93
N SER A 485 9.84 -1.02 -10.52
CA SER A 485 9.92 0.02 -9.49
C SER A 485 9.39 -0.49 -8.15
N LEU A 486 10.06 -0.08 -7.09
CA LEU A 486 9.72 -0.35 -5.70
C LEU A 486 9.19 0.93 -5.06
N TYR A 487 7.96 0.90 -4.58
CA TYR A 487 7.31 2.03 -3.94
C TYR A 487 7.35 1.84 -2.42
N ALA A 488 8.21 2.57 -1.75
CA ALA A 488 8.39 2.50 -0.30
C ALA A 488 7.96 3.80 0.37
N LEU A 489 7.18 3.70 1.45
CA LEU A 489 7.01 4.83 2.35
C LEU A 489 8.18 4.90 3.32
N VAL A 490 8.72 6.11 3.48
CA VAL A 490 9.88 6.38 4.31
C VAL A 490 9.65 7.64 5.12
N GLU A 491 9.98 7.62 6.40
CA GLU A 491 10.02 8.79 7.24
C GLU A 491 11.45 9.37 7.26
N ILE A 492 11.58 10.65 6.93
CA ILE A 492 12.85 11.39 6.91
C ILE A 492 12.57 12.76 7.51
N ARG A 493 13.28 13.11 8.60
CA ARG A 493 13.13 14.41 9.30
C ARG A 493 11.66 14.73 9.65
N SER A 494 10.96 13.75 10.23
CA SER A 494 9.53 13.85 10.63
C SER A 494 8.54 14.06 9.48
N ALA A 495 8.94 13.83 8.24
CA ALA A 495 8.04 13.84 7.10
C ALA A 495 7.97 12.46 6.43
N VAL A 496 6.76 12.02 6.12
CA VAL A 496 6.50 10.83 5.32
C VAL A 496 6.73 11.19 3.86
N HIS A 497 7.57 10.40 3.20
CA HIS A 497 7.86 10.48 1.78
C HIS A 497 7.50 9.18 1.07
N LEU A 498 7.16 9.28 -0.20
CA LEU A 498 7.17 8.17 -1.14
C LEU A 498 8.54 8.14 -1.82
N ALA A 499 9.34 7.12 -1.55
CA ALA A 499 10.57 6.82 -2.25
C ALA A 499 10.31 5.76 -3.32
N VAL A 500 10.73 6.06 -4.56
CA VAL A 500 10.66 5.10 -5.66
C VAL A 500 12.05 4.64 -6.03
N LEU A 501 12.29 3.33 -5.90
CA LEU A 501 13.59 2.72 -6.08
C LEU A 501 13.58 1.77 -7.27
N GLU A 502 14.69 1.64 -7.98
CA GLU A 502 14.85 0.61 -9.00
C GLU A 502 15.08 -0.77 -8.35
N SER A 503 14.26 -1.75 -8.72
CA SER A 503 14.22 -3.10 -8.12
C SER A 503 15.57 -3.82 -8.10
N THR A 504 16.37 -3.62 -9.14
CA THR A 504 17.62 -4.36 -9.37
C THR A 504 18.81 -3.76 -8.63
N THR A 505 18.88 -2.44 -8.53
CA THR A 505 20.04 -1.72 -8.00
C THR A 505 19.79 -1.09 -6.63
N GLY A 506 18.53 -0.83 -6.28
CA GLY A 506 18.16 -0.04 -5.10
C GLY A 506 18.36 1.46 -5.30
N GLU A 507 18.65 1.92 -6.52
CA GLU A 507 18.86 3.33 -6.81
C GLU A 507 17.57 4.13 -6.68
N LEU A 508 17.65 5.31 -6.06
CA LEU A 508 16.53 6.22 -5.90
C LEU A 508 16.20 6.90 -7.23
N GLN A 509 15.01 6.61 -7.78
CA GLN A 509 14.50 7.22 -9.01
C GLN A 509 13.88 8.60 -8.74
N TRP A 510 13.11 8.74 -7.67
CA TRP A 510 12.56 10.00 -7.20
C TRP A 510 12.01 9.88 -5.77
N LEU A 511 11.79 11.04 -5.13
CA LEU A 511 11.33 11.17 -3.75
C LEU A 511 10.26 12.27 -3.68
N GLN A 512 9.08 11.96 -3.15
CA GLN A 512 7.97 12.91 -2.98
C GLN A 512 7.58 13.01 -1.51
N GLN A 513 7.61 14.23 -0.95
CA GLN A 513 7.08 14.46 0.39
C GLN A 513 5.55 14.41 0.37
N LEU A 514 4.96 13.61 1.26
CA LEU A 514 3.52 13.39 1.34
C LEU A 514 2.88 14.18 2.48
N ALA A 515 3.45 14.05 3.69
CA ALA A 515 2.94 14.71 4.88
C ALA A 515 4.06 14.98 5.88
N MET A 516 3.97 16.11 6.58
CA MET A 516 4.74 16.40 7.80
C MET A 516 3.99 15.81 8.99
N LEU A 517 4.71 15.24 9.95
CA LEU A 517 4.15 14.65 11.17
C LEU A 517 4.45 15.54 12.37
N ASP A 518 3.53 15.58 13.33
CA ASP A 518 3.74 16.30 14.60
C ASP A 518 4.82 15.63 15.45
N ALA A 519 4.90 14.29 15.38
CA ALA A 519 5.87 13.47 16.09
C ALA A 519 6.42 12.37 15.17
N ASN A 520 7.72 12.09 15.31
CA ASN A 520 8.41 11.07 14.52
C ASN A 520 7.99 9.64 14.97
N ALA A 521 7.93 8.68 14.03
CA ALA A 521 7.58 7.28 14.32
C ALA A 521 8.42 6.66 15.45
N SER A 522 9.68 7.08 15.59
CA SER A 522 10.59 6.63 16.66
C SER A 522 10.08 6.97 18.06
N PHE A 523 9.28 8.03 18.19
CA PHE A 523 8.68 8.50 19.45
C PHE A 523 7.20 8.11 19.59
N GLU A 524 6.60 7.46 18.58
CA GLU A 524 5.22 6.95 18.59
C GLU A 524 5.24 5.40 18.51
N PRO A 525 5.30 4.69 19.66
CA PRO A 525 5.45 3.23 19.69
C PRO A 525 4.36 2.48 18.92
N SER A 526 3.15 3.04 18.85
CA SER A 526 2.03 2.51 18.08
C SER A 526 2.35 2.44 16.59
N ARG A 527 2.90 3.51 16.00
CA ARG A 527 3.25 3.62 14.57
C ARG A 527 4.52 2.84 14.22
N ARG A 528 5.52 2.84 15.11
CA ARG A 528 6.84 2.21 14.85
C ARG A 528 6.76 0.73 14.46
N LEU A 529 5.82 0.00 15.05
CA LEU A 529 5.65 -1.44 14.84
C LEU A 529 4.69 -1.77 13.68
N GLN A 530 3.93 -0.79 13.18
CA GLN A 530 3.03 -1.00 12.05
C GLN A 530 3.78 -0.94 10.74
N SER A 531 3.25 -1.69 9.76
CA SER A 531 3.70 -1.60 8.38
C SER A 531 2.67 -0.86 7.53
N THR A 532 3.10 0.25 6.92
CA THR A 532 2.25 1.15 6.13
C THR A 532 2.48 0.94 4.63
N MET A 533 2.48 -0.32 4.18
CA MET A 533 2.75 -0.65 2.78
C MET A 533 1.70 0.01 1.84
N PRO A 534 2.11 0.68 0.74
CA PRO A 534 1.18 1.22 -0.25
C PRO A 534 0.39 0.13 -0.98
N SER A 535 -0.82 0.41 -1.45
CA SER A 535 -1.52 -0.46 -2.42
C SER A 535 -1.61 0.19 -3.78
N TYR A 536 -1.65 -0.60 -4.84
CA TYR A 536 -1.70 -0.08 -6.20
C TYR A 536 -2.84 -0.72 -6.98
N ALA A 537 -3.60 0.10 -7.70
CA ALA A 537 -4.55 -0.36 -8.71
C ALA A 537 -4.85 0.77 -9.69
N SER A 538 -5.12 0.44 -10.96
CA SER A 538 -5.63 1.39 -11.96
C SER A 538 -4.85 2.71 -12.06
N GLY A 539 -3.53 2.67 -11.86
CA GLY A 539 -2.64 3.84 -11.95
C GLY A 539 -2.45 4.63 -10.67
N ILE A 540 -3.28 4.38 -9.65
CA ILE A 540 -3.23 5.09 -8.37
C ILE A 540 -2.52 4.22 -7.34
N LEU A 541 -1.49 4.79 -6.73
CA LEU A 541 -0.84 4.27 -5.55
C LEU A 541 -1.46 4.91 -4.31
N VAL A 542 -2.04 4.09 -3.44
CA VAL A 542 -2.66 4.50 -2.18
C VAL A 542 -1.64 4.35 -1.04
N CYS A 543 -1.24 5.48 -0.48
CA CYS A 543 -0.18 5.63 0.52
C CYS A 543 -0.78 5.98 1.90
N PRO A 544 -0.85 5.03 2.85
CA PRO A 544 -1.24 5.31 4.24
C PRO A 544 -0.11 6.00 5.03
N THR A 545 -0.42 7.04 5.81
CA THR A 545 0.59 7.68 6.70
C THR A 545 0.54 7.17 8.14
N SER A 546 -0.57 6.52 8.50
CA SER A 546 -0.92 6.13 9.88
C SER A 546 -0.82 7.28 10.87
N ALA A 547 -1.27 8.45 10.42
CA ALA A 547 -1.35 9.69 11.17
C ALA A 547 -2.56 10.52 10.71
N GLY A 548 -3.71 9.86 10.51
CA GLY A 548 -4.96 10.54 10.12
C GLY A 548 -5.11 10.89 8.64
N VAL A 549 -4.17 10.48 7.77
CA VAL A 549 -4.19 10.82 6.34
C VAL A 549 -3.86 9.60 5.47
N VAL A 550 -4.56 9.47 4.34
CA VAL A 550 -4.22 8.56 3.25
C VAL A 550 -4.14 9.35 1.95
N ILE A 551 -3.14 9.07 1.13
CA ILE A 551 -2.84 9.86 -0.07
C ILE A 551 -2.89 8.96 -1.31
N GLY A 552 -3.55 9.42 -2.36
CA GLY A 552 -3.47 8.83 -3.69
C GLY A 552 -2.41 9.53 -4.53
N VAL A 553 -1.54 8.76 -5.17
CA VAL A 553 -0.50 9.25 -6.09
C VAL A 553 -0.73 8.65 -7.46
N ASP A 554 -0.76 9.49 -8.50
CA ASP A 554 -0.76 9.03 -9.89
C ASP A 554 0.67 8.63 -10.29
N VAL A 555 0.87 7.34 -10.51
CA VAL A 555 2.18 6.78 -10.81
C VAL A 555 2.70 7.21 -12.19
N ALA A 556 1.80 7.32 -13.17
CA ALA A 556 2.18 7.66 -14.54
C ALA A 556 2.61 9.14 -14.66
N ARG A 557 1.92 10.03 -13.92
CA ARG A 557 2.19 11.47 -13.91
C ARG A 557 3.21 11.90 -12.87
N ARG A 558 3.56 11.03 -11.92
CA ARG A 558 4.38 11.37 -10.73
C ARG A 558 3.81 12.60 -10.01
N SER A 559 2.49 12.60 -9.80
CA SER A 559 1.75 13.70 -9.17
C SER A 559 0.84 13.19 -8.06
N LEU A 560 0.50 14.08 -7.13
CA LEU A 560 -0.46 13.84 -6.07
C LEU A 560 -1.87 13.89 -6.68
N ALA A 561 -2.66 12.83 -6.52
CA ALA A 561 -4.02 12.75 -7.05
C ALA A 561 -5.03 13.31 -6.05
N TRP A 562 -4.98 12.83 -4.81
CA TRP A 562 -5.91 13.24 -3.75
C TRP A 562 -5.34 12.98 -2.35
N ALA A 563 -5.91 13.62 -1.33
CA ALA A 563 -5.68 13.25 0.07
C ALA A 563 -7.01 13.08 0.82
N TYR A 564 -7.13 11.97 1.54
CA TYR A 564 -8.25 11.64 2.42
C TYR A 564 -7.82 11.78 3.88
N ARG A 565 -8.54 12.59 4.65
CA ARG A 565 -8.31 12.77 6.09
C ARG A 565 -9.37 12.06 6.91
N TYR A 566 -8.97 11.44 8.01
CA TYR A 566 -9.87 10.81 8.98
C TYR A 566 -9.53 11.20 10.43
N PRO A 567 -10.50 11.11 11.36
CA PRO A 567 -10.26 11.41 12.76
C PRO A 567 -9.30 10.40 13.38
N VAL A 568 -8.29 10.90 14.09
CA VAL A 568 -7.32 10.09 14.81
C VAL A 568 -7.80 9.87 16.25
N ARG A 569 -7.61 8.67 16.78
CA ARG A 569 -7.87 8.34 18.17
C ARG A 569 -6.89 9.09 19.09
N ALA A 570 -7.41 9.81 20.08
CA ALA A 570 -6.61 10.41 21.14
C ALA A 570 -5.75 9.34 21.83
N ALA A 571 -4.44 9.56 21.87
CA ALA A 571 -3.51 8.63 22.49
C ALA A 571 -3.57 8.82 24.02
N ASN A 572 -4.42 8.04 24.69
CA ASN A 572 -4.37 7.94 26.15
C ASN A 572 -3.25 6.97 26.55
N TYR A 573 -1.99 7.40 26.41
CA TYR A 573 -0.89 6.76 27.11
C TYR A 573 -0.72 7.48 28.45
N PRO A 574 -1.06 6.85 29.60
CA PRO A 574 -0.76 7.42 30.89
C PRO A 574 0.76 7.56 30.98
N TYR A 575 1.23 8.80 31.10
CA TYR A 575 2.65 9.11 31.27
C TYR A 575 3.21 8.28 32.44
N GLY A 576 4.12 7.34 32.15
CA GLY A 576 4.75 6.48 33.16
C GLY A 576 4.11 5.09 33.40
N SER A 577 3.12 4.64 32.61
CA SER A 577 2.72 3.22 32.66
C SER A 577 3.81 2.36 32.02
N ARG A 578 4.37 1.41 32.80
CA ARG A 578 5.21 0.34 32.26
C ARG A 578 4.34 -0.49 31.32
N ASP A 579 4.77 -0.59 30.08
CA ASP A 579 4.12 -1.33 28.99
C ASP A 579 4.35 -2.86 29.16
N GLU A 580 4.27 -3.32 30.42
CA GLU A 580 4.60 -4.66 30.92
C GLU A 580 3.36 -5.57 31.06
N ASP A 581 2.15 -5.01 30.94
CA ASP A 581 0.92 -5.78 31.03
C ASP A 581 0.62 -6.54 29.74
N LEU A 582 0.28 -7.84 29.86
CA LEU A 582 -0.09 -8.70 28.73
C LEU A 582 -1.30 -8.17 27.92
N GLU A 583 -2.16 -7.36 28.54
CA GLU A 583 -3.27 -6.67 27.85
C GLU A 583 -2.78 -5.62 26.83
N SER A 584 -1.58 -5.03 27.03
CA SER A 584 -0.95 -4.13 26.06
C SER A 584 -0.53 -4.82 24.76
N LEU A 585 -0.44 -6.17 24.76
CA LEU A 585 -0.06 -6.96 23.60
C LEU A 585 -1.24 -7.18 22.61
N ALA A 586 -2.48 -6.89 23.03
CA ALA A 586 -3.69 -7.06 22.23
C ALA A 586 -4.54 -5.77 22.12
N PRO A 587 -3.95 -4.65 21.67
CA PRO A 587 -4.57 -3.32 21.73
C PRO A 587 -5.89 -3.27 20.96
N GLN A 588 -6.91 -2.60 21.51
CA GLN A 588 -8.23 -2.43 20.88
C GLN A 588 -8.20 -1.51 19.64
N GLN A 589 -7.56 -1.97 18.57
CA GLN A 589 -7.37 -1.24 17.31
C GLN A 589 -7.42 -2.19 16.11
N TRP A 590 -7.41 -1.63 14.91
CA TRP A 590 -7.13 -2.39 13.69
C TRP A 590 -5.68 -2.90 13.68
N LEU A 591 -5.47 -4.08 13.10
CA LEU A 591 -4.17 -4.76 13.09
C LEU A 591 -3.28 -4.43 11.89
N SER A 592 -3.82 -3.83 10.84
CA SER A 592 -3.08 -3.57 9.62
C SER A 592 -3.55 -2.27 8.96
N ASP A 593 -2.58 -1.40 8.70
CA ASP A 593 -2.80 -0.08 8.08
C ASP A 593 -2.82 -0.13 6.55
N SER A 594 -2.47 -1.28 5.99
CA SER A 594 -2.33 -1.52 4.57
C SER A 594 -3.70 -1.41 3.85
N PRO A 595 -3.89 -0.44 2.93
CA PRO A 595 -5.14 -0.29 2.19
C PRO A 595 -5.48 -1.55 1.40
N THR A 596 -6.77 -1.88 1.28
CA THR A 596 -7.25 -2.97 0.43
C THR A 596 -8.06 -2.39 -0.72
N ILE A 597 -7.75 -2.74 -1.96
CA ILE A 597 -8.42 -2.20 -3.15
C ILE A 597 -9.29 -3.28 -3.80
N VAL A 598 -10.57 -2.97 -4.01
CA VAL A 598 -11.55 -3.82 -4.69
C VAL A 598 -12.23 -3.01 -5.78
N GLY A 599 -11.86 -3.23 -7.04
CA GLY A 599 -12.35 -2.41 -8.15
C GLY A 599 -11.97 -0.94 -7.95
N GLU A 600 -12.95 -0.03 -8.00
CA GLU A 600 -12.76 1.42 -7.78
C GLU A 600 -12.98 1.85 -6.31
N ARG A 601 -12.86 0.92 -5.37
CA ARG A 601 -13.06 1.16 -3.93
C ARG A 601 -11.82 0.82 -3.14
N VAL A 602 -11.48 1.67 -2.18
CA VAL A 602 -10.37 1.48 -1.26
C VAL A 602 -10.93 1.36 0.15
N LEU A 603 -10.61 0.25 0.81
CA LEU A 603 -10.97 -0.03 2.19
C LEU A 603 -9.76 0.24 3.08
N LEU A 604 -9.98 1.04 4.12
CA LEU A 604 -8.95 1.47 5.06
C LEU A 604 -9.33 1.03 6.47
N THR A 605 -8.41 0.35 7.14
CA THR A 605 -8.49 -0.06 8.54
C THR A 605 -7.29 0.49 9.33
N PRO A 606 -7.08 1.81 9.35
CA PRO A 606 -5.89 2.36 9.97
C PRO A 606 -5.96 2.21 11.49
N HIS A 607 -4.87 1.76 12.12
CA HIS A 607 -4.83 1.42 13.54
C HIS A 607 -5.18 2.58 14.47
N ASP A 608 -4.99 3.81 13.99
CA ASP A 608 -5.25 5.06 14.70
C ASP A 608 -6.69 5.57 14.48
N SER A 609 -7.57 4.81 13.81
CA SER A 609 -9.01 5.09 13.66
C SER A 609 -9.91 4.09 14.37
N GLU A 610 -11.07 4.57 14.81
CA GLU A 610 -12.17 3.75 15.33
C GLU A 610 -13.22 3.39 14.26
N GLU A 611 -12.93 3.66 12.99
CA GLU A 611 -13.82 3.39 11.86
C GLU A 611 -13.14 2.51 10.79
N LEU A 612 -13.94 1.75 10.05
CA LEU A 612 -13.62 1.22 8.72
C LEU A 612 -14.05 2.28 7.69
N HIS A 613 -13.13 2.70 6.84
CA HIS A 613 -13.41 3.70 5.80
C HIS A 613 -13.46 3.04 4.44
N CYS A 614 -14.42 3.46 3.61
CA CYS A 614 -14.46 3.14 2.20
C CYS A 614 -14.41 4.44 1.39
N ILE A 615 -13.41 4.56 0.54
CA ILE A 615 -13.21 5.73 -0.32
C ILE A 615 -13.15 5.29 -1.79
N ASP A 616 -13.40 6.24 -2.68
CA ASP A 616 -13.26 6.07 -4.11
C ASP A 616 -11.77 6.13 -4.52
N LEU A 617 -11.32 5.18 -5.34
CA LEU A 617 -9.91 5.04 -5.71
C LEU A 617 -9.37 6.25 -6.49
N ARG A 618 -10.19 6.86 -7.36
CA ARG A 618 -9.75 7.92 -8.27
C ARG A 618 -9.83 9.29 -7.63
N THR A 619 -10.82 9.51 -6.78
CA THR A 619 -11.11 10.83 -6.20
C THR A 619 -10.73 10.95 -4.72
N GLY A 620 -10.52 9.83 -4.02
CA GLY A 620 -10.26 9.82 -2.57
C GLY A 620 -11.48 10.19 -1.72
N GLN A 621 -12.65 10.40 -2.32
CA GLN A 621 -13.85 10.80 -1.61
C GLN A 621 -14.43 9.64 -0.79
N ALA A 622 -14.94 9.95 0.41
CA ALA A 622 -15.61 8.97 1.25
C ALA A 622 -16.91 8.49 0.60
N VAL A 623 -17.01 7.18 0.40
CA VAL A 623 -18.24 6.51 -0.05
C VAL A 623 -19.10 6.15 1.16
N TRP A 624 -18.49 5.53 2.17
CA TRP A 624 -19.14 5.24 3.46
C TRP A 624 -18.11 5.03 4.57
N ARG A 625 -18.59 5.07 5.82
CA ARG A 625 -17.82 4.77 7.02
C ARG A 625 -18.62 3.88 7.95
N GLN A 626 -17.95 3.01 8.67
CA GLN A 626 -18.57 2.11 9.64
C GLN A 626 -17.76 2.09 10.94
N PRO A 627 -18.38 2.27 12.11
CA PRO A 627 -17.68 2.07 13.39
C PRO A 627 -17.05 0.68 13.48
N ARG A 628 -15.79 0.62 13.94
CA ARG A 628 -15.01 -0.62 14.10
C ARG A 628 -15.68 -1.58 15.09
N GLY A 629 -16.20 -1.06 16.19
CA GLY A 629 -16.74 -1.87 17.29
C GLY A 629 -15.69 -2.85 17.82
N GLU A 630 -16.02 -4.14 17.84
CA GLU A 630 -15.13 -5.20 18.31
C GLU A 630 -14.18 -5.75 17.22
N MET A 631 -14.32 -5.28 15.98
CA MET A 631 -13.54 -5.77 14.84
C MET A 631 -12.09 -5.30 14.95
N ARG A 632 -11.16 -6.16 14.51
CA ARG A 632 -9.71 -5.99 14.58
C ARG A 632 -9.03 -6.12 13.21
N GLN A 633 -9.63 -6.85 12.27
CA GLN A 633 -9.01 -7.11 10.98
C GLN A 633 -10.04 -7.23 9.85
N LEU A 634 -9.72 -6.68 8.69
CA LEU A 634 -10.33 -7.06 7.42
C LEU A 634 -9.63 -8.33 6.91
N ALA A 635 -10.30 -9.47 7.01
CA ALA A 635 -9.74 -10.77 6.59
C ALA A 635 -9.72 -10.93 5.08
N CYS A 636 -10.85 -10.66 4.43
CA CYS A 636 -10.97 -10.71 2.99
C CYS A 636 -12.03 -9.75 2.48
N ALA A 637 -11.91 -9.37 1.21
CA ALA A 637 -12.84 -8.52 0.51
C ALA A 637 -12.95 -9.02 -0.94
N ASP A 638 -14.18 -9.17 -1.42
CA ASP A 638 -14.49 -9.35 -2.85
C ASP A 638 -15.43 -8.23 -3.32
N SER A 639 -15.82 -8.25 -4.60
CA SER A 639 -16.69 -7.22 -5.18
C SER A 639 -18.10 -7.14 -4.58
N LYS A 640 -18.48 -8.08 -3.71
CA LYS A 640 -19.83 -8.19 -3.12
C LYS A 640 -19.84 -8.24 -1.59
N ARG A 641 -18.72 -8.57 -0.94
CA ARG A 641 -18.68 -8.91 0.48
C ARG A 641 -17.34 -8.55 1.11
N LEU A 642 -17.43 -8.09 2.36
CA LEU A 642 -16.29 -7.90 3.26
C LEU A 642 -16.41 -8.87 4.44
N LEU A 643 -15.32 -9.52 4.82
CA LEU A 643 -15.24 -10.34 6.02
C LEU A 643 -14.35 -9.65 7.06
N LEU A 644 -14.95 -9.29 8.20
CA LEU A 644 -14.29 -8.67 9.34
C LEU A 644 -14.13 -9.70 10.47
N MET A 645 -13.00 -9.64 11.16
CA MET A 645 -12.72 -10.48 12.32
C MET A 645 -12.57 -9.63 13.56
N GLY A 646 -13.32 -9.96 14.61
CA GLY A 646 -13.11 -9.48 15.96
C GLY A 646 -12.33 -10.48 16.81
N ALA A 647 -12.20 -10.22 18.11
CA ALA A 647 -11.47 -11.11 19.01
C ALA A 647 -12.09 -12.51 19.12
N LYS A 648 -13.43 -12.59 19.06
CA LYS A 648 -14.22 -13.83 19.23
C LYS A 648 -15.37 -13.93 18.22
N SER A 649 -15.37 -13.11 17.18
CA SER A 649 -16.49 -12.94 16.26
C SER A 649 -16.02 -12.79 14.81
N LEU A 650 -16.88 -13.21 13.88
CA LEU A 650 -16.72 -13.01 12.43
C LEU A 650 -17.96 -12.30 11.91
N TYR A 651 -17.78 -11.24 11.14
CA TYR A 651 -18.87 -10.46 10.55
C TYR A 651 -18.71 -10.37 9.04
N ALA A 652 -19.77 -10.65 8.30
CA ALA A 652 -19.81 -10.47 6.86
C ALA A 652 -20.70 -9.27 6.51
N MET A 653 -20.10 -8.25 5.88
CA MET A 653 -20.83 -7.13 5.29
C MET A 653 -21.05 -7.38 3.80
N ARG A 654 -22.19 -6.91 3.26
CA ARG A 654 -22.51 -6.93 1.83
C ARG A 654 -22.61 -5.52 1.31
#